data_AF-A0A5N8XRZ3-F1
#
_entry.id   AF-A0A5N8XRZ3-F1
#
_cell.length_a   1.000
_cell.length_b   1.000
_cell.length_c   1.000
_cell.angle_alpha   90.00
_cell.angle_beta   90.00
_cell.angle_gamma   90.00
#
_symmetry.space_group_name_H-M   'P 1'
#
loop_
_entity.id
_entity.type
_entity.pdbx_description
1 polymer ?
#
loop_
_entity_poly.entity_id
_entity_poly.type
_entity_poly.pdbx_seq_one_letter_code
_entity_poly.pdbx_strand_id
1 'polypeptide(L)'
;MSARITDPEQLKELLGIPFTPEQTACITAPPAPQVIVAGAGSGKTTVMAARVVWLVGTGQVAPEQVLGLTFTNKAAGELAERVRKALVKAGVTDPDVIDPDNPPGEPVISTYHSFAGRLLTDHGLRIGLEPTSRLLADATRYQLAARVLREAPGPYPALTRSFPDLVSDLLALDSELAEHLVRPEDLRAYDAELSRTLEGAKLTNADLRKVPDTAAARRELTELVGRYRAAKRERDLLDFGDQIALSAQLARLPEVGRILRDEFRVVLLDEYQDTSVAQRVLLAGLFGGGTGHPVTAVGDPCQAIYGWRGASVANLDDFPEHFAHADGRPATRQALSENRRSGGRLLDLANGLAEPLRAMHAGVEALRPAPGAERDGTVRCALLRTHAEETDWIADSIAHLVRTGKEPGEIAVLCRTATDFAEIQAALVARDIPVEVVGLSGLLHLPEVADLVAVCEVLQDPGANASLVRLLTGPRWRIGPRDLALLGRRARLLVPHARVGDDDPDRRLAAAVEGVDPAEVISLADALDTFLELPFEAEREDDGLPFSPDARVRFARLAAELRDLRRSLSDPLMDVLHRVLAVTGLEVELSASPHALAARRRETLSNFLDIAASFAANEAQATLLAFLGFLRTAVQYEKGLDNALPGGENTVKVLTAHKSKGLEWDVVVVPGLVTGSFPSDRGREKWTAQSKVLPHGLRGDADTLPDVESWDSRGMKAFHEAMKDHQHTEELRLGYVTFTRPRSLLLGSGHYWGPSQKRPRGPSDFLLALYEHCAAGHGEIEAWADEPEEDEENPALHEAAADHAWPLPLDDAALALRRAAAETVLAHLERAASDAASHPAP
;
A
#
# COMPACT_ATOMS: atom_id res chain seq x y z
N MET A 1 -7.80 39.58 21.38
CA MET A 1 -6.34 39.62 21.59
C MET A 1 -5.75 40.80 20.82
N SER A 2 -4.61 41.35 21.24
CA SER A 2 -3.93 42.42 20.48
C SER A 2 -3.32 41.85 19.19
N ALA A 3 -3.65 42.44 18.04
CA ALA A 3 -3.04 42.05 16.76
C ALA A 3 -1.51 42.23 16.83
N ARG A 4 -0.77 41.15 16.55
CA ARG A 4 0.69 41.13 16.39
C ARG A 4 1.11 41.27 14.93
N ILE A 5 0.22 40.88 14.02
CA ILE A 5 0.35 41.02 12.57
C ILE A 5 -0.81 41.89 12.10
N THR A 6 -0.51 42.92 11.30
CA THR A 6 -1.51 43.83 10.71
C THR A 6 -1.41 43.93 9.19
N ASP A 7 -0.28 43.53 8.62
CA ASP A 7 -0.02 43.62 7.18
C ASP A 7 0.56 42.29 6.63
N PRO A 8 0.16 41.82 5.45
CA PRO A 8 0.70 40.60 4.85
C PRO A 8 2.22 40.59 4.62
N GLU A 9 2.86 41.75 4.43
CA GLU A 9 4.32 41.85 4.30
C GLU A 9 5.03 41.46 5.61
N GLN A 10 4.44 41.77 6.77
CA GLN A 10 4.98 41.32 8.06
C GLN A 10 4.96 39.78 8.16
N LEU A 11 3.92 39.13 7.61
CA LEU A 11 3.85 37.68 7.56
C LEU A 11 4.93 37.09 6.63
N LYS A 12 5.18 37.73 5.48
CA LYS A 12 6.25 37.33 4.56
C LYS A 12 7.63 37.43 5.21
N GLU A 13 7.92 38.55 5.87
CA GLU A 13 9.19 38.76 6.59
C GLU A 13 9.36 37.76 7.73
N LEU A 14 8.30 37.51 8.49
CA LEU A 14 8.29 36.59 9.62
C LEU A 14 8.54 35.15 9.16
N LEU A 15 7.85 34.68 8.12
CA LEU A 15 8.01 33.33 7.63
C LEU A 15 9.25 33.16 6.73
N GLY A 16 9.80 34.26 6.20
CA GLY A 16 10.87 34.24 5.22
C GLY A 16 10.44 33.65 3.88
N ILE A 17 9.14 33.71 3.56
CA ILE A 17 8.55 33.10 2.36
C ILE A 17 7.94 34.20 1.49
N PRO A 18 8.38 34.35 0.23
CA PRO A 18 7.80 35.31 -0.70
C PRO A 18 6.51 34.74 -1.30
N PHE A 19 5.38 34.94 -0.61
CA PHE A 19 4.07 34.47 -1.08
C PHE A 19 3.68 35.11 -2.41
N THR A 20 3.10 34.31 -3.30
CA THR A 20 2.49 34.79 -4.54
C THR A 20 1.23 35.62 -4.24
N PRO A 21 0.72 36.40 -5.21
CA PRO A 21 -0.58 37.05 -5.05
C PRO A 21 -1.71 36.05 -4.76
N GLU A 22 -1.70 34.88 -5.41
CA GLU A 22 -2.68 33.80 -5.19
C GLU A 22 -2.60 33.24 -3.76
N GLN A 23 -1.38 32.94 -3.30
CA GLN A 23 -1.15 32.44 -1.94
C GLN A 23 -1.55 33.50 -0.91
N THR A 24 -1.19 34.77 -1.13
CA THR A 24 -1.55 35.87 -0.23
C THR A 24 -3.08 35.99 -0.12
N ALA A 25 -3.81 35.93 -1.23
CA ALA A 25 -5.27 35.97 -1.23
C ALA A 25 -5.90 34.81 -0.43
N CYS A 26 -5.37 33.59 -0.57
CA CYS A 26 -5.81 32.42 0.18
C CYS A 26 -5.55 32.56 1.70
N ILE A 27 -4.35 33.05 2.05
CA ILE A 27 -3.91 33.23 3.44
C ILE A 27 -4.79 34.27 4.13
N THR A 28 -5.00 35.43 3.49
CA THR A 28 -5.67 36.59 4.10
C THR A 28 -7.18 36.59 3.93
N ALA A 29 -7.75 35.59 3.25
CA ALA A 29 -9.18 35.45 3.06
C ALA A 29 -9.95 35.50 4.40
N PRO A 30 -11.12 36.16 4.46
CA PRO A 30 -11.89 36.29 5.69
C PRO A 30 -12.27 34.92 6.27
N PRO A 31 -12.57 34.82 7.58
CA PRO A 31 -13.04 33.58 8.20
C PRO A 31 -14.42 33.20 7.67
N ALA A 32 -14.44 32.39 6.61
CA ALA A 32 -15.62 31.87 5.95
C ALA A 32 -15.28 30.54 5.27
N PRO A 33 -16.30 29.73 4.90
CA PRO A 33 -16.07 28.52 4.12
C PRO A 33 -15.37 28.82 2.79
N GLN A 34 -14.30 28.08 2.51
CA GLN A 34 -13.59 28.15 1.24
C GLN A 34 -12.88 26.84 0.88
N VAL A 35 -12.74 26.60 -0.41
CA VAL A 35 -11.92 25.52 -0.98
C VAL A 35 -10.81 26.12 -1.84
N ILE A 36 -9.59 25.64 -1.63
CA ILE A 36 -8.40 26.03 -2.36
C ILE A 36 -8.01 24.84 -3.25
N VAL A 37 -8.24 24.97 -4.55
CA VAL A 37 -7.82 24.00 -5.56
C VAL A 37 -6.37 24.29 -5.90
N ALA A 38 -5.47 23.44 -5.42
CA ALA A 38 -4.05 23.73 -5.41
C ALA A 38 -3.25 22.61 -6.07
N GLY A 39 -2.75 22.90 -7.26
CA GLY A 39 -2.03 21.92 -8.08
C GLY A 39 -0.73 21.42 -7.43
N ALA A 40 -0.05 20.49 -8.10
CA ALA A 40 1.24 19.97 -7.63
C ALA A 40 2.25 21.12 -7.42
N GLY A 41 3.03 21.09 -6.34
CA GLY A 41 4.13 22.06 -6.13
C GLY A 41 3.72 23.53 -5.91
N SER A 42 2.42 23.81 -5.72
CA SER A 42 1.88 25.18 -5.53
C SER A 42 2.00 25.72 -4.09
N GLY A 43 2.49 24.90 -3.16
CA GLY A 43 2.70 25.31 -1.76
C GLY A 43 1.50 25.12 -0.83
N LYS A 44 0.64 24.12 -1.06
CA LYS A 44 -0.52 23.74 -0.22
C LYS A 44 -0.28 23.87 1.29
N THR A 45 0.64 23.07 1.83
CA THR A 45 0.98 23.03 3.26
C THR A 45 1.54 24.36 3.77
N THR A 46 2.26 25.09 2.91
CA THR A 46 2.80 26.42 3.22
C THR A 46 1.68 27.45 3.36
N VAL A 47 0.69 27.44 2.47
CA VAL A 47 -0.50 28.30 2.55
C VAL A 47 -1.34 27.96 3.79
N MET A 48 -1.53 26.67 4.09
CA MET A 48 -2.27 26.26 5.30
C MET A 48 -1.59 26.77 6.57
N ALA A 49 -0.28 26.56 6.72
CA ALA A 49 0.46 27.02 7.90
C ALA A 49 0.42 28.56 8.02
N ALA A 50 0.67 29.27 6.91
CA ALA A 50 0.65 30.72 6.89
C ALA A 50 -0.75 31.30 7.22
N ARG A 51 -1.83 30.63 6.79
CA ARG A 51 -3.20 31.01 7.14
C ARG A 51 -3.47 30.89 8.63
N VAL A 52 -3.01 29.83 9.30
CA VAL A 52 -3.13 29.72 10.77
C VAL A 52 -2.41 30.87 11.46
N VAL A 53 -1.18 31.16 11.06
CA VAL A 53 -0.36 32.25 11.62
C VAL A 53 -1.03 33.60 11.38
N TRP A 54 -1.63 33.83 10.21
CA TRP A 54 -2.37 35.04 9.91
C TRP A 54 -3.60 35.21 10.82
N LEU A 55 -4.45 34.19 10.93
CA LEU A 55 -5.70 34.25 11.69
C LEU A 55 -5.44 34.46 13.19
N VAL A 56 -4.43 33.77 13.73
CA VAL A 56 -4.03 33.92 15.13
C VAL A 56 -3.27 35.23 15.36
N GLY A 57 -2.31 35.55 14.49
CA GLY A 57 -1.46 36.75 14.61
C GLY A 57 -2.21 38.06 14.45
N THR A 58 -3.28 38.09 13.65
CA THR A 58 -4.20 39.25 13.53
C THR A 58 -5.22 39.31 14.69
N GLY A 59 -5.26 38.30 15.55
CA GLY A 59 -6.17 38.22 16.70
C GLY A 59 -7.61 37.84 16.35
N GLN A 60 -7.86 37.27 15.17
CA GLN A 60 -9.19 36.82 14.73
C GLN A 60 -9.67 35.58 15.50
N VAL A 61 -8.75 34.68 15.85
CA VAL A 61 -9.00 33.46 16.66
C VAL A 61 -7.85 33.20 17.63
N ALA A 62 -8.14 32.57 18.76
CA ALA A 62 -7.11 32.07 19.67
C ALA A 62 -6.43 30.81 19.10
N PRO A 63 -5.16 30.52 19.45
CA PRO A 63 -4.46 29.34 18.98
C PRO A 63 -5.24 28.02 19.20
N GLU A 64 -5.79 27.83 20.39
CA GLU A 64 -6.57 26.64 20.78
C GLU A 64 -7.92 26.51 20.05
N GLN A 65 -8.37 27.56 19.38
CA GLN A 65 -9.60 27.57 18.57
C GLN A 65 -9.36 27.12 17.12
N VAL A 66 -8.15 26.67 16.78
CA VAL A 66 -7.77 26.20 15.44
C VAL A 66 -7.71 24.68 15.43
N LEU A 67 -8.46 24.07 14.50
CA LEU A 67 -8.38 22.64 14.17
C LEU A 67 -7.73 22.45 12.79
N GLY A 68 -6.65 21.69 12.71
CA GLY A 68 -6.05 21.25 11.45
C GLY A 68 -6.13 19.73 11.29
N LEU A 69 -6.69 19.26 10.18
CA LEU A 69 -6.82 17.84 9.86
C LEU A 69 -5.99 17.48 8.63
N THR A 70 -5.22 16.39 8.74
CA THR A 70 -4.38 15.86 7.65
C THR A 70 -4.60 14.35 7.47
N PHE A 71 -4.10 13.79 6.37
CA PHE A 71 -4.26 12.35 6.10
C PHE A 71 -3.26 11.47 6.86
N THR A 72 -2.03 11.94 7.09
CA THR A 72 -0.95 11.15 7.70
C THR A 72 -0.41 11.77 9.00
N ASN A 73 0.06 10.93 9.93
CA ASN A 73 0.64 11.41 11.18
C ASN A 73 1.89 12.28 10.97
N LYS A 74 2.67 12.02 9.91
CA LYS A 74 3.82 12.87 9.56
C LYS A 74 3.37 14.25 9.08
N ALA A 75 2.40 14.32 8.16
CA ALA A 75 1.87 15.60 7.71
C ALA A 75 1.29 16.41 8.88
N ALA A 76 0.57 15.75 9.80
CA ALA A 76 0.12 16.38 11.04
C ALA A 76 1.28 16.93 11.87
N GLY A 77 2.32 16.11 12.12
CA GLY A 77 3.50 16.51 12.89
C GLY A 77 4.30 17.65 12.26
N GLU A 78 4.53 17.61 10.95
CA GLU A 78 5.23 18.65 10.20
C GLU A 78 4.45 19.97 10.18
N LEU A 79 3.13 19.90 9.96
CA LEU A 79 2.26 21.08 10.00
C LEU A 79 2.22 21.68 11.41
N ALA A 80 2.07 20.84 12.45
CA ALA A 80 2.08 21.28 13.84
C ALA A 80 3.38 21.97 14.22
N GLU A 81 4.52 21.38 13.87
CA GLU A 81 5.83 21.94 14.18
C GLU A 81 6.09 23.24 13.42
N ARG A 82 5.68 23.32 12.14
CA ARG A 82 5.79 24.54 11.33
C ARG A 82 4.94 25.67 11.90
N VAL A 83 3.69 25.39 12.25
CA VAL A 83 2.77 26.36 12.84
C VAL A 83 3.29 26.82 14.21
N ARG A 84 3.72 25.91 15.08
CA ARG A 84 4.27 26.24 16.41
C ARG A 84 5.47 27.18 16.28
N LYS A 85 6.47 26.83 15.46
CA LYS A 85 7.66 27.67 15.23
C LYS A 85 7.30 29.06 14.72
N ALA A 86 6.33 29.14 13.81
CA ALA A 86 5.88 30.42 13.27
C ALA A 86 5.14 31.29 14.31
N LEU A 87 4.28 30.69 15.14
CA LEU A 87 3.57 31.41 16.20
C LEU A 87 4.52 31.93 17.29
N VAL A 88 5.54 31.15 17.64
CA VAL A 88 6.60 31.59 18.58
C VAL A 88 7.36 32.78 17.97
N LYS A 89 7.78 32.67 16.70
CA LYS A 89 8.47 33.77 16.00
C LYS A 89 7.60 35.03 15.86
N ALA A 90 6.28 34.88 15.80
CA ALA A 90 5.31 35.97 15.78
C ALA A 90 5.12 36.69 17.12
N GLY A 91 5.70 36.17 18.22
CA GLY A 91 5.44 36.67 19.57
C GLY A 91 3.98 36.48 19.99
N VAL A 92 3.31 35.48 19.41
CA VAL A 92 1.94 35.08 19.78
C VAL A 92 1.99 34.13 20.97
N THR A 93 2.91 33.18 20.95
CA THR A 93 3.19 32.26 22.06
C THR A 93 4.60 32.55 22.61
N ASP A 94 4.73 32.61 23.93
CA ASP A 94 6.01 32.84 24.61
C ASP A 94 6.43 31.55 25.33
N PRO A 95 7.51 30.87 24.89
CA PRO A 95 7.99 29.66 25.54
C PRO A 95 8.65 29.91 26.91
N ASP A 96 9.08 31.15 27.20
CA ASP A 96 9.78 31.51 28.45
C ASP A 96 8.84 32.07 29.52
N VAL A 97 7.62 32.48 29.13
CA VAL A 97 6.58 32.98 30.02
C VAL A 97 5.43 31.97 30.07
N ILE A 98 5.68 30.83 30.73
CA ILE A 98 4.60 29.95 31.17
C ILE A 98 3.97 30.63 32.39
N ASP A 99 2.89 31.39 32.18
CA ASP A 99 1.99 31.73 33.28
C ASP A 99 1.41 30.42 33.83
N PRO A 100 1.74 30.01 35.07
CA PRO A 100 1.27 28.74 35.64
C PRO A 100 -0.26 28.68 35.73
N ASP A 101 -0.93 29.83 35.78
CA ASP A 101 -2.38 29.95 35.92
C ASP A 101 -3.09 30.04 34.55
N ASN A 102 -2.37 30.34 33.45
CA ASN A 102 -2.92 30.45 32.10
C ASN A 102 -1.84 30.15 31.02
N PRO A 103 -1.47 28.88 30.79
CA PRO A 103 -0.54 28.53 29.72
C PRO A 103 -1.14 28.93 28.36
N PRO A 104 -0.33 29.44 27.41
CA PRO A 104 -0.82 29.75 26.07
C PRO A 104 -1.36 28.47 25.41
N GLY A 105 -2.55 28.55 24.81
CA GLY A 105 -3.12 27.44 24.04
C GLY A 105 -2.28 27.09 22.80
N GLU A 106 -2.44 25.88 22.29
CA GLU A 106 -1.83 25.44 21.03
C GLU A 106 -2.92 25.03 20.01
N PRO A 107 -2.69 25.25 18.70
CA PRO A 107 -3.54 24.70 17.65
C PRO A 107 -3.63 23.18 17.73
N VAL A 108 -4.82 22.64 17.57
CA VAL A 108 -5.05 21.19 17.53
C VAL A 108 -4.85 20.70 16.11
N ILE A 109 -3.72 20.06 15.84
CA ILE A 109 -3.40 19.47 14.52
C ILE A 109 -3.28 17.96 14.67
N SER A 110 -4.11 17.22 13.92
CA SER A 110 -4.15 15.76 14.00
C SER A 110 -4.59 15.12 12.67
N THR A 111 -4.65 13.79 12.62
CA THR A 111 -5.22 13.09 11.47
C THR A 111 -6.74 12.97 11.57
N TYR A 112 -7.42 12.77 10.43
CA TYR A 112 -8.88 12.54 10.41
C TYR A 112 -9.31 11.41 11.37
N HIS A 113 -8.58 10.30 11.39
CA HIS A 113 -8.82 9.20 12.32
C HIS A 113 -8.62 9.64 13.77
N SER A 114 -7.48 10.25 14.11
CA SER A 114 -7.20 10.70 15.48
C SER A 114 -8.28 11.64 16.02
N PHE A 115 -8.75 12.57 15.18
CA PHE A 115 -9.86 13.46 15.50
C PHE A 115 -11.17 12.70 15.77
N ALA A 116 -11.54 11.76 14.90
CA ALA A 116 -12.71 10.90 15.11
C ALA A 116 -12.60 10.06 16.40
N GLY A 117 -11.40 9.61 16.76
CA GLY A 117 -11.16 8.85 17.99
C GLY A 117 -11.38 9.69 19.24
N ARG A 118 -10.85 10.92 19.24
CA ARG A 118 -11.11 11.90 20.30
C ARG A 118 -12.61 12.23 20.40
N LEU A 119 -13.28 12.42 19.26
CA LEU A 119 -14.73 12.67 19.22
C LEU A 119 -15.53 11.55 19.89
N LEU A 120 -15.19 10.29 19.60
CA LEU A 120 -15.84 9.13 20.23
C LEU A 120 -15.52 9.02 21.73
N THR A 121 -14.30 9.39 22.14
CA THR A 121 -13.92 9.40 23.56
C THR A 121 -14.75 10.43 24.32
N ASP A 122 -14.91 11.64 23.75
CA ASP A 122 -15.55 12.78 24.42
C ASP A 122 -17.10 12.71 24.34
N HIS A 123 -17.65 12.10 23.29
CA HIS A 123 -19.08 12.12 22.99
C HIS A 123 -19.72 10.75 22.71
N GLY A 124 -18.97 9.66 22.72
CA GLY A 124 -19.44 8.31 22.41
C GLY A 124 -20.61 7.83 23.27
N LEU A 125 -20.65 8.22 24.55
CA LEU A 125 -21.76 7.89 25.46
C LEU A 125 -23.12 8.36 24.93
N ARG A 126 -23.17 9.40 24.08
CA ARG A 126 -24.41 9.89 23.46
C ARG A 126 -25.05 8.90 22.50
N ILE A 127 -24.24 8.01 21.91
CA ILE A 127 -24.68 6.94 21.01
C ILE A 127 -24.57 5.56 21.67
N GLY A 128 -24.37 5.50 22.99
CA GLY A 128 -24.23 4.25 23.74
C GLY A 128 -22.89 3.55 23.54
N LEU A 129 -21.83 4.29 23.19
CA LEU A 129 -20.47 3.77 23.09
C LEU A 129 -19.70 4.05 24.39
N GLU A 130 -19.06 3.02 24.94
CA GLU A 130 -18.21 3.15 26.11
C GLU A 130 -16.88 3.85 25.77
N PRO A 131 -16.42 4.85 26.55
CA PRO A 131 -15.14 5.53 26.30
C PRO A 131 -13.92 4.59 26.35
N THR A 132 -14.05 3.43 27.00
CA THR A 132 -13.01 2.41 27.09
C THR A 132 -12.98 1.44 25.92
N SER A 133 -13.82 1.64 24.88
CA SER A 133 -13.83 0.80 23.69
C SER A 133 -12.44 0.74 23.06
N ARG A 134 -11.96 -0.48 22.80
CA ARG A 134 -10.59 -0.70 22.32
C ARG A 134 -10.56 -0.72 20.80
N LEU A 135 -9.64 0.04 20.22
CA LEU A 135 -9.36 -0.01 18.79
C LEU A 135 -8.62 -1.31 18.41
N LEU A 136 -9.12 -1.98 17.39
CA LEU A 136 -8.56 -3.18 16.80
C LEU A 136 -7.52 -2.79 15.74
N ALA A 137 -6.33 -3.35 15.90
CA ALA A 137 -5.37 -3.39 14.82
C ALA A 137 -5.73 -4.51 13.81
N ASP A 138 -5.19 -4.41 12.61
CA ASP A 138 -5.58 -5.23 11.45
C ASP A 138 -5.41 -6.75 11.67
N ALA A 139 -4.45 -7.15 12.48
CA ALA A 139 -4.26 -8.55 12.83
C ALA A 139 -5.36 -9.09 13.75
N THR A 140 -5.68 -8.38 14.84
CA THR A 140 -6.80 -8.77 15.71
C THR A 140 -8.11 -8.75 14.93
N ARG A 141 -8.25 -7.81 13.99
CA ARG A 141 -9.39 -7.74 13.05
C ARG A 141 -9.54 -9.04 12.25
N TYR A 142 -8.44 -9.50 11.65
CA TYR A 142 -8.38 -10.76 10.92
C TYR A 142 -8.69 -11.97 11.80
N GLN A 143 -8.11 -12.03 13.00
CA GLN A 143 -8.36 -13.13 13.94
C GLN A 143 -9.82 -13.19 14.39
N LEU A 144 -10.44 -12.04 14.67
CA LEU A 144 -11.84 -11.97 15.05
C LEU A 144 -12.75 -12.40 13.89
N ALA A 145 -12.49 -11.90 12.68
CA ALA A 145 -13.22 -12.32 11.49
C ALA A 145 -13.06 -13.83 11.24
N ALA A 146 -11.84 -14.37 11.31
CA ALA A 146 -11.59 -15.81 11.19
C ALA A 146 -12.34 -16.63 12.25
N ARG A 147 -12.38 -16.16 13.50
CA ARG A 147 -13.16 -16.81 14.57
C ARG A 147 -14.64 -16.83 14.23
N VAL A 148 -15.19 -15.69 13.81
CA VAL A 148 -16.61 -15.56 13.42
C VAL A 148 -16.95 -16.52 12.28
N LEU A 149 -16.09 -16.64 11.26
CA LEU A 149 -16.31 -17.59 10.17
C LEU A 149 -16.33 -19.06 10.66
N ARG A 150 -15.44 -19.43 11.58
CA ARG A 150 -15.37 -20.81 12.12
C ARG A 150 -16.57 -21.16 13.00
N GLU A 151 -17.08 -20.19 13.75
CA GLU A 151 -18.17 -20.39 14.71
C GLU A 151 -19.56 -20.18 14.08
N ALA A 152 -19.64 -19.68 12.85
CA ALA A 152 -20.89 -19.40 12.18
C ALA A 152 -21.70 -20.69 11.92
N PRO A 153 -22.92 -20.82 12.46
CA PRO A 153 -23.83 -21.93 12.20
C PRO A 153 -24.46 -21.78 10.81
N GLY A 154 -24.12 -22.69 9.92
CA GLY A 154 -24.81 -22.86 8.65
C GLY A 154 -24.07 -23.84 7.73
N PRO A 155 -24.72 -24.29 6.66
CA PRO A 155 -24.05 -24.30 5.37
C PRO A 155 -24.12 -22.89 4.75
N TYR A 156 -23.00 -22.41 4.20
CA TYR A 156 -22.90 -21.20 3.36
C TYR A 156 -22.60 -21.63 1.91
N PRO A 157 -23.58 -22.19 1.18
CA PRO A 157 -23.35 -22.86 -0.09
C PRO A 157 -22.89 -21.92 -1.22
N ALA A 158 -23.17 -20.61 -1.13
CA ALA A 158 -22.72 -19.65 -2.14
C ALA A 158 -21.26 -19.19 -1.90
N LEU A 159 -20.70 -19.45 -0.72
CA LEU A 159 -19.32 -19.12 -0.36
C LEU A 159 -18.37 -20.26 -0.74
N THR A 160 -17.84 -20.22 -1.96
CA THR A 160 -17.02 -21.31 -2.54
C THR A 160 -15.50 -21.05 -2.47
N ARG A 161 -15.07 -19.90 -1.94
CA ARG A 161 -13.64 -19.53 -1.85
C ARG A 161 -12.96 -20.18 -0.65
N SER A 162 -11.63 -20.17 -0.66
CA SER A 162 -10.82 -20.69 0.45
C SER A 162 -11.12 -19.94 1.76
N PHE A 163 -10.93 -20.59 2.91
CA PHE A 163 -11.17 -19.94 4.21
C PHE A 163 -10.38 -18.62 4.39
N PRO A 164 -9.06 -18.54 4.09
CA PRO A 164 -8.33 -17.29 4.20
C PRO A 164 -8.88 -16.17 3.30
N ASP A 165 -9.33 -16.51 2.08
CA ASP A 165 -9.95 -15.57 1.16
C ASP A 165 -11.28 -15.04 1.72
N LEU A 166 -12.10 -15.90 2.30
CA LEU A 166 -13.39 -15.50 2.87
C LEU A 166 -13.22 -14.55 4.07
N VAL A 167 -12.17 -14.73 4.87
CA VAL A 167 -11.82 -13.76 5.94
C VAL A 167 -11.48 -12.40 5.32
N SER A 168 -10.63 -12.38 4.29
CA SER A 168 -10.27 -11.13 3.59
C SER A 168 -11.48 -10.48 2.92
N ASP A 169 -12.37 -11.27 2.30
CA ASP A 169 -13.59 -10.79 1.65
C ASP A 169 -14.58 -10.19 2.66
N LEU A 170 -14.74 -10.81 3.84
CA LEU A 170 -15.57 -10.27 4.92
C LEU A 170 -15.05 -8.90 5.37
N LEU A 171 -13.75 -8.79 5.63
CA LEU A 171 -13.13 -7.53 6.07
C LEU A 171 -13.21 -6.44 5.00
N ALA A 172 -13.04 -6.81 3.72
CA ALA A 172 -13.17 -5.89 2.61
C ALA A 172 -14.60 -5.35 2.49
N LEU A 173 -15.61 -6.22 2.57
CA LEU A 173 -17.01 -5.80 2.53
C LEU A 173 -17.40 -4.94 3.73
N ASP A 174 -16.95 -5.30 4.94
CA ASP A 174 -17.21 -4.51 6.15
C ASP A 174 -16.63 -3.09 6.03
N SER A 175 -15.42 -2.99 5.47
CA SER A 175 -14.74 -1.71 5.23
C SER A 175 -15.52 -0.85 4.23
N GLU A 176 -15.94 -1.40 3.09
CA GLU A 176 -16.76 -0.68 2.10
C GLU A 176 -18.08 -0.17 2.69
N LEU A 177 -18.76 -1.01 3.48
CA LEU A 177 -19.99 -0.62 4.17
C LEU A 177 -19.76 0.54 5.15
N ALA A 178 -18.66 0.52 5.89
CA ALA A 178 -18.30 1.58 6.83
C ALA A 178 -17.96 2.90 6.12
N GLU A 179 -17.13 2.85 5.07
CA GLU A 179 -16.68 4.04 4.32
C GLU A 179 -17.82 4.76 3.59
N HIS A 180 -18.87 4.03 3.20
CA HIS A 180 -20.06 4.60 2.54
C HIS A 180 -21.27 4.74 3.46
N LEU A 181 -21.13 4.45 4.77
CA LEU A 181 -22.21 4.50 5.76
C LEU A 181 -23.44 3.65 5.38
N VAL A 182 -23.23 2.53 4.68
CA VAL A 182 -24.29 1.61 4.27
C VAL A 182 -24.53 0.57 5.36
N ARG A 183 -25.79 0.36 5.73
CA ARG A 183 -26.14 -0.67 6.72
C ARG A 183 -26.20 -2.03 6.06
N PRO A 184 -25.79 -3.12 6.74
CA PRO A 184 -25.91 -4.49 6.21
C PRO A 184 -27.33 -4.86 5.75
N GLU A 185 -28.35 -4.28 6.38
CA GLU A 185 -29.76 -4.47 6.02
C GLU A 185 -30.08 -3.87 4.65
N ASP A 186 -29.53 -2.71 4.34
CA ASP A 186 -29.76 -2.00 3.08
C ASP A 186 -29.11 -2.79 1.91
N LEU A 187 -27.90 -3.33 2.12
CA LEU A 187 -27.25 -4.21 1.15
C LEU A 187 -28.04 -5.52 0.92
N ARG A 188 -28.51 -6.16 2.00
CA ARG A 188 -29.35 -7.37 1.88
C ARG A 188 -30.64 -7.09 1.12
N ALA A 189 -31.27 -5.94 1.35
CA ALA A 189 -32.49 -5.54 0.63
C ALA A 189 -32.20 -5.28 -0.86
N TYR A 190 -31.10 -4.59 -1.17
CA TYR A 190 -30.66 -4.36 -2.55
C TYR A 190 -30.44 -5.68 -3.30
N ASP A 191 -29.69 -6.63 -2.72
CA ASP A 191 -29.41 -7.90 -3.38
C ASP A 191 -30.67 -8.77 -3.54
N ALA A 192 -31.64 -8.65 -2.63
CA ALA A 192 -32.93 -9.30 -2.77
C ALA A 192 -33.76 -8.71 -3.92
N GLU A 193 -33.76 -7.39 -4.10
CA GLU A 193 -34.38 -6.72 -5.25
C GLU A 193 -33.68 -7.08 -6.56
N LEU A 194 -32.34 -7.08 -6.56
CA LEU A 194 -31.54 -7.47 -7.71
C LEU A 194 -31.86 -8.91 -8.14
N SER A 195 -31.95 -9.83 -7.19
CA SER A 195 -32.33 -11.22 -7.46
C SER A 195 -33.69 -11.30 -8.16
N ARG A 196 -34.70 -10.58 -7.65
CA ARG A 196 -36.04 -10.49 -8.28
C ARG A 196 -36.00 -9.89 -9.67
N THR A 197 -35.19 -8.86 -9.87
CA THR A 197 -35.00 -8.22 -11.18
C THR A 197 -34.39 -9.20 -12.19
N LEU A 198 -33.41 -10.00 -11.74
CA LEU A 198 -32.70 -10.96 -12.59
C LEU A 198 -33.54 -12.19 -12.95
N GLU A 199 -34.55 -12.57 -12.16
CA GLU A 199 -35.51 -13.64 -12.52
C GLU A 199 -36.23 -13.34 -13.85
N GLY A 200 -36.48 -12.06 -14.15
CA GLY A 200 -37.07 -11.62 -15.42
C GLY A 200 -36.08 -11.41 -16.56
N ALA A 201 -34.78 -11.48 -16.30
CA ALA A 201 -33.73 -11.18 -17.27
C ALA A 201 -33.27 -12.43 -18.04
N LYS A 202 -32.90 -12.26 -19.32
CA LYS A 202 -32.32 -13.35 -20.12
C LYS A 202 -30.82 -13.43 -19.89
N LEU A 203 -30.38 -14.39 -19.07
CA LEU A 203 -28.96 -14.65 -18.74
C LEU A 203 -28.21 -15.34 -19.89
N THR A 204 -27.96 -14.58 -20.94
CA THR A 204 -27.47 -15.05 -22.24
C THR A 204 -25.99 -15.46 -22.26
N ASN A 205 -25.17 -14.93 -21.35
CA ASN A 205 -23.72 -15.14 -21.32
C ASN A 205 -23.20 -15.44 -19.89
N ALA A 206 -21.92 -15.78 -19.77
CA ALA A 206 -21.30 -16.13 -18.48
C ALA A 206 -21.29 -14.96 -17.48
N ASP A 207 -21.02 -13.73 -17.94
CA ASP A 207 -21.00 -12.54 -17.09
C ASP A 207 -22.37 -12.31 -16.44
N LEU A 208 -23.45 -12.41 -17.20
CA LEU A 208 -24.82 -12.28 -16.71
C LEU A 208 -25.20 -13.42 -15.74
N ARG A 209 -24.78 -14.65 -16.00
CA ARG A 209 -25.02 -15.79 -15.09
C ARG A 209 -24.27 -15.66 -13.78
N LYS A 210 -23.13 -14.97 -13.77
CA LYS A 210 -22.32 -14.74 -12.57
C LYS A 210 -22.94 -13.72 -11.60
N VAL A 211 -23.77 -12.79 -12.09
CA VAL A 211 -24.41 -11.76 -11.27
C VAL A 211 -25.29 -12.34 -10.15
N PRO A 212 -26.27 -13.23 -10.42
CA PRO A 212 -27.09 -13.80 -9.36
C PRO A 212 -26.27 -14.64 -8.36
N ASP A 213 -25.28 -15.40 -8.83
CA ASP A 213 -24.37 -16.16 -7.95
C ASP A 213 -23.58 -15.23 -7.02
N THR A 214 -23.08 -14.12 -7.57
CA THR A 214 -22.36 -13.10 -6.81
C THR A 214 -23.26 -12.40 -5.79
N ALA A 215 -24.51 -12.08 -6.16
CA ALA A 215 -25.49 -11.48 -5.27
C ALA A 215 -25.89 -12.45 -4.13
N ALA A 216 -26.04 -13.75 -4.41
CA ALA A 216 -26.27 -14.77 -3.39
C ALA A 216 -25.10 -14.87 -2.41
N ALA A 217 -23.87 -14.97 -2.94
CA ALA A 217 -22.65 -14.99 -2.13
C ALA A 217 -22.48 -13.72 -1.29
N ARG A 218 -22.81 -12.54 -1.84
CA ARG A 218 -22.76 -11.26 -1.10
C ARG A 218 -23.78 -11.20 0.02
N ARG A 219 -24.99 -11.74 -0.16
CA ARG A 219 -26.00 -11.83 0.91
C ARG A 219 -25.52 -12.70 2.07
N GLU A 220 -24.95 -13.87 1.78
CA GLU A 220 -24.35 -14.76 2.79
C GLU A 220 -23.17 -14.08 3.50
N LEU A 221 -22.27 -13.44 2.74
CA LEU A 221 -21.15 -12.68 3.30
C LEU A 221 -21.62 -11.51 4.18
N THR A 222 -22.71 -10.83 3.80
CA THR A 222 -23.30 -9.73 4.58
C THR A 222 -23.90 -10.23 5.90
N GLU A 223 -24.40 -11.47 5.97
CA GLU A 223 -24.79 -12.10 7.24
C GLU A 223 -23.57 -12.28 8.15
N LEU A 224 -22.46 -12.79 7.60
CA LEU A 224 -21.20 -12.95 8.35
C LEU A 224 -20.63 -11.61 8.81
N VAL A 225 -20.71 -10.55 7.99
CA VAL A 225 -20.37 -9.17 8.40
C VAL A 225 -21.25 -8.74 9.58
N GLY A 226 -22.55 -9.04 9.55
CA GLY A 226 -23.46 -8.76 10.67
C GLY A 226 -23.02 -9.42 11.98
N ARG A 227 -22.61 -10.70 11.91
CA ARG A 227 -22.06 -11.45 13.05
C ARG A 227 -20.73 -10.88 13.52
N TYR A 228 -19.86 -10.49 12.60
CA TYR A 228 -18.58 -9.86 12.92
C TYR A 228 -18.77 -8.52 13.64
N ARG A 229 -19.66 -7.66 13.16
CA ARG A 229 -20.03 -6.41 13.86
C ARG A 229 -20.66 -6.66 15.23
N ALA A 230 -21.45 -7.72 15.38
CA ALA A 230 -22.01 -8.10 16.69
C ALA A 230 -20.91 -8.58 17.65
N ALA A 231 -19.98 -9.43 17.17
CA ALA A 231 -18.87 -9.93 17.96
C ALA A 231 -17.90 -8.82 18.41
N LYS A 232 -17.72 -7.78 17.57
CA LYS A 232 -17.02 -6.52 17.94
C LYS A 232 -17.75 -5.82 19.10
N ARG A 233 -19.05 -5.56 18.93
CA ARG A 233 -19.89 -4.86 19.92
C ARG A 233 -19.96 -5.58 21.27
N GLU A 234 -20.10 -6.90 21.29
CA GLU A 234 -20.14 -7.70 22.53
C GLU A 234 -18.85 -7.65 23.35
N ARG A 235 -17.75 -7.20 22.74
CA ARG A 235 -16.41 -7.12 23.35
C ARG A 235 -15.91 -5.68 23.50
N ASP A 236 -16.79 -4.70 23.23
CA ASP A 236 -16.45 -3.27 23.22
C ASP A 236 -15.25 -2.96 22.30
N LEU A 237 -15.21 -3.60 21.14
CA LEU A 237 -14.16 -3.45 20.13
C LEU A 237 -14.63 -2.56 18.98
N LEU A 238 -13.73 -1.73 18.48
CA LEU A 238 -13.92 -0.88 17.30
C LEU A 238 -12.77 -1.08 16.33
N ASP A 239 -12.98 -0.93 15.03
CA ASP A 239 -11.89 -0.71 14.08
C ASP A 239 -11.90 0.73 13.52
N PHE A 240 -10.92 1.05 12.68
CA PHE A 240 -10.81 2.39 12.07
C PHE A 240 -12.03 2.77 11.22
N GLY A 241 -12.68 1.79 10.58
CA GLY A 241 -13.90 2.02 9.81
C GLY A 241 -15.07 2.37 10.74
N ASP A 242 -15.23 1.63 11.84
CA ASP A 242 -16.22 1.94 12.87
C ASP A 242 -15.99 3.34 13.46
N GLN A 243 -14.73 3.71 13.69
CA GLN A 243 -14.36 4.99 14.29
C GLN A 243 -14.87 6.17 13.45
N ILE A 244 -14.71 6.13 12.13
CA ILE A 244 -15.24 7.14 11.23
C ILE A 244 -16.77 7.04 11.13
N ALA A 245 -17.33 5.84 10.96
CA ALA A 245 -18.77 5.66 10.77
C ALA A 245 -19.60 6.10 11.99
N LEU A 246 -19.17 5.73 13.20
CA LEU A 246 -19.80 6.15 14.45
C LEU A 246 -19.61 7.65 14.71
N SER A 247 -18.47 8.21 14.33
CA SER A 247 -18.25 9.67 14.39
C SER A 247 -19.20 10.40 13.44
N ALA A 248 -19.40 9.90 12.22
CA ALA A 248 -20.37 10.46 11.28
C ALA A 248 -21.81 10.36 11.81
N GLN A 249 -22.13 9.33 12.60
CA GLN A 249 -23.40 9.24 13.33
C GLN A 249 -23.49 10.31 14.42
N LEU A 250 -22.44 10.52 15.22
CA LEU A 250 -22.39 11.60 16.22
C LEU A 250 -22.56 12.98 15.58
N ALA A 251 -21.99 13.20 14.41
CA ALA A 251 -22.08 14.47 13.69
C ALA A 251 -23.52 14.86 13.30
N ARG A 252 -24.45 13.89 13.28
CA ARG A 252 -25.89 14.15 13.04
C ARG A 252 -26.60 14.72 14.27
N LEU A 253 -25.98 14.66 15.45
CA LEU A 253 -26.50 15.24 16.68
C LEU A 253 -26.16 16.74 16.72
N PRO A 254 -27.15 17.66 16.63
CA PRO A 254 -26.88 19.10 16.50
C PRO A 254 -26.07 19.69 17.65
N GLU A 255 -26.22 19.12 18.86
CA GLU A 255 -25.50 19.59 20.04
C GLU A 255 -24.00 19.31 19.98
N VAL A 256 -23.57 18.22 19.35
CA VAL A 256 -22.15 17.89 19.17
C VAL A 256 -21.50 18.91 18.25
N GLY A 257 -22.12 19.17 17.09
CA GLY A 257 -21.64 20.21 16.18
C GLY A 257 -21.60 21.60 16.81
N ARG A 258 -22.57 21.95 17.66
CA ARG A 258 -22.55 23.24 18.39
C ARG A 258 -21.37 23.35 19.34
N ILE A 259 -21.10 22.32 20.14
CA ILE A 259 -19.95 22.29 21.07
C ILE A 259 -18.64 22.47 20.29
N LEU A 260 -18.44 21.69 19.23
CA LEU A 260 -17.19 21.75 18.47
C LEU A 260 -17.02 23.05 17.69
N ARG A 261 -18.09 23.69 17.19
CA ARG A 261 -18.00 25.01 16.56
C ARG A 261 -17.76 26.15 17.55
N ASP A 262 -18.02 25.91 18.84
CA ASP A 262 -17.67 26.82 19.93
C ASP A 262 -16.22 26.64 20.38
N GLU A 263 -15.73 25.39 20.42
CA GLU A 263 -14.33 25.04 20.68
C GLU A 263 -13.43 25.51 19.53
N PHE A 264 -13.71 25.04 18.32
CA PHE A 264 -12.94 25.37 17.11
C PHE A 264 -13.67 26.45 16.32
N ARG A 265 -13.06 27.63 16.20
CA ARG A 265 -13.60 28.76 15.43
C ARG A 265 -13.18 28.73 13.96
N VAL A 266 -12.09 28.02 13.65
CA VAL A 266 -11.60 27.79 12.30
C VAL A 266 -11.13 26.34 12.16
N VAL A 267 -11.49 25.71 11.04
CA VAL A 267 -11.07 24.36 10.67
C VAL A 267 -10.31 24.39 9.34
N LEU A 268 -9.16 23.71 9.28
CA LEU A 268 -8.37 23.52 8.08
C LEU A 268 -8.31 22.04 7.72
N LEU A 269 -8.59 21.71 6.47
CA LEU A 269 -8.62 20.35 5.94
C LEU A 269 -7.57 20.21 4.84
N ASP A 270 -6.54 19.40 5.06
CA ASP A 270 -5.52 19.09 4.05
C ASP A 270 -5.88 17.83 3.26
N GLU A 271 -5.34 17.73 2.04
CA GLU A 271 -5.54 16.59 1.10
C GLU A 271 -7.01 16.16 1.00
N TYR A 272 -7.92 17.14 0.90
CA TYR A 272 -9.36 16.88 1.01
C TYR A 272 -9.93 15.99 -0.10
N GLN A 273 -9.24 15.89 -1.25
CA GLN A 273 -9.59 14.97 -2.34
C GLN A 273 -9.44 13.49 -1.96
N ASP A 274 -8.66 13.16 -0.92
CA ASP A 274 -8.46 11.79 -0.45
C ASP A 274 -9.45 11.40 0.66
N THR A 275 -10.40 12.27 0.99
CA THR A 275 -11.41 11.97 2.01
C THR A 275 -12.44 10.97 1.50
N SER A 276 -12.90 10.09 2.40
CA SER A 276 -14.00 9.16 2.09
C SER A 276 -15.38 9.81 2.24
N VAL A 277 -16.42 9.13 1.76
CA VAL A 277 -17.81 9.58 1.93
C VAL A 277 -18.15 9.74 3.41
N ALA A 278 -17.79 8.77 4.25
CA ALA A 278 -18.04 8.83 5.69
C ALA A 278 -17.32 10.01 6.37
N GLN A 279 -16.07 10.28 5.99
CA GLN A 279 -15.30 11.43 6.49
C GLN A 279 -15.93 12.76 6.06
N ARG A 280 -16.37 12.88 4.80
CA ARG A 280 -17.11 14.05 4.35
C ARG A 280 -18.38 14.27 5.17
N VAL A 281 -19.20 13.22 5.35
CA VAL A 281 -20.47 13.33 6.10
C VAL A 281 -20.21 13.73 7.56
N LEU A 282 -19.17 13.19 8.19
CA LEU A 282 -18.70 13.61 9.51
C LEU A 282 -18.40 15.11 9.54
N LEU A 283 -17.52 15.59 8.65
CA LEU A 283 -17.07 16.99 8.67
C LEU A 283 -18.18 17.97 8.30
N ALA A 284 -19.01 17.63 7.31
CA ALA A 284 -20.15 18.44 6.91
C ALA A 284 -21.23 18.49 8.02
N GLY A 285 -21.45 17.40 8.77
CA GLY A 285 -22.37 17.40 9.91
C GLY A 285 -21.88 18.28 11.07
N LEU A 286 -20.58 18.30 11.34
CA LEU A 286 -19.99 19.09 12.42
C LEU A 286 -19.80 20.57 12.07
N PHE A 287 -19.27 20.85 10.88
CA PHE A 287 -18.78 22.19 10.50
C PHE A 287 -19.42 22.71 9.21
N GLY A 288 -20.25 21.92 8.51
CA GLY A 288 -20.91 22.31 7.26
C GLY A 288 -22.40 22.58 7.44
N GLY A 289 -23.20 22.10 6.49
CA GLY A 289 -24.67 22.08 6.59
C GLY A 289 -25.32 23.46 6.58
N GLY A 290 -24.71 24.43 5.89
CA GLY A 290 -25.20 25.81 5.83
C GLY A 290 -25.03 26.59 7.14
N THR A 291 -24.12 26.17 8.03
CA THR A 291 -23.80 26.94 9.25
C THR A 291 -22.95 28.18 8.96
N GLY A 292 -22.30 28.24 7.79
CA GLY A 292 -21.31 29.27 7.46
C GLY A 292 -20.04 29.23 8.28
N HIS A 293 -19.74 28.10 8.95
CA HIS A 293 -18.57 27.96 9.80
C HIS A 293 -17.26 28.10 8.99
N PRO A 294 -16.21 28.77 9.49
CA PRO A 294 -14.96 28.95 8.76
C PRO A 294 -14.18 27.64 8.54
N VAL A 295 -14.45 26.96 7.43
CA VAL A 295 -13.72 25.76 6.99
C VAL A 295 -12.88 26.10 5.76
N THR A 296 -11.58 25.82 5.79
CA THR A 296 -10.68 25.95 4.63
C THR A 296 -10.20 24.57 4.22
N ALA A 297 -10.70 24.05 3.09
CA ALA A 297 -10.18 22.82 2.50
C ALA A 297 -9.13 23.11 1.43
N VAL A 298 -8.08 22.30 1.38
CA VAL A 298 -7.05 22.34 0.34
C VAL A 298 -6.96 20.97 -0.30
N GLY A 299 -6.89 20.94 -1.63
CA GLY A 299 -6.78 19.68 -2.37
C GLY A 299 -6.53 19.87 -3.86
N ASP A 300 -6.24 18.77 -4.53
CA ASP A 300 -6.04 18.70 -5.98
C ASP A 300 -6.80 17.49 -6.54
N PRO A 301 -7.91 17.68 -7.28
CA PRO A 301 -8.70 16.55 -7.78
C PRO A 301 -7.93 15.74 -8.84
N CYS A 302 -6.91 16.33 -9.48
CA CYS A 302 -6.02 15.60 -10.39
C CYS A 302 -5.05 14.66 -9.65
N GLN A 303 -4.93 14.77 -8.32
CA GLN A 303 -4.09 13.90 -7.49
C GLN A 303 -4.88 12.93 -6.61
N ALA A 304 -6.17 12.76 -6.85
CA ALA A 304 -7.01 11.83 -6.08
C ALA A 304 -6.77 10.37 -6.53
N ILE A 305 -5.77 9.72 -5.93
CA ILE A 305 -5.29 8.37 -6.33
C ILE A 305 -5.68 7.25 -5.36
N TYR A 306 -6.43 7.58 -4.31
CA TYR A 306 -6.83 6.63 -3.27
C TYR A 306 -8.31 6.21 -3.36
N GLY A 307 -8.94 6.33 -4.53
CA GLY A 307 -10.36 5.99 -4.65
C GLY A 307 -10.66 4.52 -4.37
N TRP A 308 -9.69 3.62 -4.55
CA TRP A 308 -9.77 2.21 -4.13
C TRP A 308 -9.78 2.00 -2.60
N ARG A 309 -9.51 3.06 -1.82
CA ARG A 309 -9.66 3.12 -0.35
C ARG A 309 -10.99 3.74 0.08
N GLY A 310 -11.90 4.02 -0.85
CA GLY A 310 -13.16 4.72 -0.57
C GLY A 310 -13.07 6.25 -0.63
N ALA A 311 -11.93 6.81 -1.01
CA ALA A 311 -11.82 8.25 -1.28
C ALA A 311 -12.71 8.64 -2.46
N SER A 312 -13.36 9.80 -2.36
CA SER A 312 -14.24 10.30 -3.43
C SER A 312 -13.79 11.68 -3.90
N VAL A 313 -13.46 11.77 -5.19
CA VAL A 313 -13.05 13.04 -5.81
C VAL A 313 -14.19 14.07 -5.78
N ALA A 314 -15.44 13.60 -5.84
CA ALA A 314 -16.64 14.44 -5.73
C ALA A 314 -16.65 15.27 -4.44
N ASN A 315 -16.03 14.80 -3.36
CA ASN A 315 -15.99 15.55 -2.11
C ASN A 315 -15.40 16.95 -2.29
N LEU A 316 -14.35 17.09 -3.10
CA LEU A 316 -13.71 18.38 -3.38
C LEU A 316 -14.53 19.25 -4.35
N ASP A 317 -15.15 18.62 -5.36
CA ASP A 317 -15.99 19.33 -6.33
C ASP A 317 -17.24 19.90 -5.65
N ASP A 318 -17.89 19.10 -4.81
CA ASP A 318 -19.12 19.43 -4.09
C ASP A 318 -18.87 20.20 -2.78
N PHE A 319 -17.61 20.44 -2.39
CA PHE A 319 -17.28 21.17 -1.17
C PHE A 319 -18.07 22.49 -1.03
N PRO A 320 -18.23 23.32 -2.09
CA PRO A 320 -18.97 24.57 -1.97
C PRO A 320 -20.42 24.41 -1.52
N GLU A 321 -21.05 23.28 -1.81
CA GLU A 321 -22.42 22.97 -1.40
C GLU A 321 -22.46 22.41 0.03
N HIS A 322 -21.54 21.48 0.33
CA HIS A 322 -21.43 20.86 1.65
C HIS A 322 -21.12 21.87 2.78
N PHE A 323 -20.35 22.90 2.47
CA PHE A 323 -19.93 23.95 3.39
C PHE A 323 -20.43 25.33 2.94
N ALA A 324 -21.71 25.43 2.59
CA ALA A 324 -22.33 26.70 2.24
C ALA A 324 -22.30 27.74 3.38
N HIS A 325 -22.33 29.01 3.00
CA HIS A 325 -22.56 30.13 3.90
C HIS A 325 -23.93 30.02 4.60
N ALA A 326 -24.09 30.73 5.72
CA ALA A 326 -25.33 30.76 6.48
C ALA A 326 -26.54 31.35 5.70
N ASP A 327 -26.28 32.10 4.64
CA ASP A 327 -27.29 32.66 3.74
C ASP A 327 -27.60 31.74 2.53
N GLY A 328 -27.03 30.53 2.50
CA GLY A 328 -27.23 29.55 1.44
C GLY A 328 -26.34 29.75 0.21
N ARG A 329 -25.47 30.77 0.18
CA ARG A 329 -24.48 30.91 -0.91
C ARG A 329 -23.42 29.81 -0.82
N PRO A 330 -22.94 29.25 -1.96
CA PRO A 330 -21.89 28.25 -1.94
C PRO A 330 -20.56 28.82 -1.43
N ALA A 331 -19.69 27.96 -0.89
CA ALA A 331 -18.36 28.36 -0.42
C ALA A 331 -17.52 28.98 -1.54
N THR A 332 -16.57 29.83 -1.16
CA THR A 332 -15.67 30.46 -2.14
C THR A 332 -14.65 29.44 -2.66
N ARG A 333 -14.43 29.41 -3.98
CA ARG A 333 -13.36 28.61 -4.62
C ARG A 333 -12.19 29.52 -4.99
N GLN A 334 -10.98 29.14 -4.62
CA GLN A 334 -9.74 29.80 -5.00
C GLN A 334 -8.81 28.78 -5.67
N ALA A 335 -7.91 29.25 -6.53
CA ALA A 335 -6.93 28.41 -7.22
C ALA A 335 -5.50 28.81 -6.85
N LEU A 336 -4.61 27.82 -6.73
CA LEU A 336 -3.16 28.01 -6.66
C LEU A 336 -2.53 27.30 -7.86
N SER A 337 -2.12 28.07 -8.87
CA SER A 337 -1.59 27.55 -10.13
C SER A 337 -0.09 27.77 -10.29
N GLU A 338 0.52 28.71 -9.57
CA GLU A 338 1.97 28.91 -9.62
C GLU A 338 2.72 27.77 -8.89
N ASN A 339 3.45 26.95 -9.65
CA ASN A 339 4.32 25.89 -9.17
C ASN A 339 5.75 26.42 -8.97
N ARG A 340 6.29 26.23 -7.76
CA ARG A 340 7.63 26.67 -7.38
C ARG A 340 8.62 25.51 -7.18
N ARG A 341 8.18 24.29 -7.50
CA ARG A 341 8.93 23.04 -7.36
C ARG A 341 9.64 22.67 -8.67
N SER A 342 8.91 22.68 -9.78
CA SER A 342 9.31 22.11 -11.06
C SER A 342 9.40 23.19 -12.12
N GLY A 343 10.36 23.04 -13.04
CA GLY A 343 10.55 23.96 -14.16
C GLY A 343 9.45 23.85 -15.23
N GLY A 344 9.35 24.89 -16.05
CA GLY A 344 8.27 25.05 -17.04
C GLY A 344 8.19 23.93 -18.08
N ARG A 345 9.30 23.29 -18.45
CA ARG A 345 9.28 22.16 -19.39
C ARG A 345 8.61 20.93 -18.79
N LEU A 346 8.94 20.59 -17.55
CA LEU A 346 8.27 19.49 -16.84
C LEU A 346 6.79 19.78 -16.60
N LEU A 347 6.44 21.03 -16.32
CA LEU A 347 5.05 21.44 -16.14
C LEU A 347 4.24 21.38 -17.44
N ASP A 348 4.84 21.66 -18.58
CA ASP A 348 4.19 21.54 -19.89
C ASP A 348 3.76 20.09 -20.16
N LEU A 349 4.65 19.12 -19.96
CA LEU A 349 4.32 17.69 -20.02
C LEU A 349 3.17 17.34 -19.05
N ALA A 350 3.29 17.74 -17.79
CA ALA A 350 2.30 17.43 -16.77
C ALA A 350 0.93 18.06 -17.06
N ASN A 351 0.90 19.28 -17.61
CA ASN A 351 -0.33 19.98 -17.98
C ASN A 351 -1.03 19.37 -19.20
N GLY A 352 -0.25 18.85 -20.16
CA GLY A 352 -0.77 18.10 -21.30
C GLY A 352 -1.43 16.79 -20.84
N LEU A 353 -0.73 16.01 -20.02
CA LEU A 353 -1.29 14.77 -19.44
C LEU A 353 -2.54 15.05 -18.58
N ALA A 354 -2.56 16.16 -17.83
CA ALA A 354 -3.68 16.50 -16.97
C ALA A 354 -4.86 17.16 -17.69
N GLU A 355 -4.77 17.48 -18.99
CA GLU A 355 -5.84 18.20 -19.70
C GLU A 355 -7.22 17.51 -19.58
N PRO A 356 -7.35 16.19 -19.82
CA PRO A 356 -8.62 15.49 -19.62
C PRO A 356 -9.11 15.56 -18.17
N LEU A 357 -8.18 15.50 -17.20
CA LEU A 357 -8.52 15.60 -15.78
C LEU A 357 -9.03 16.99 -15.42
N ARG A 358 -8.36 18.05 -15.88
CA ARG A 358 -8.75 19.44 -15.62
C ARG A 358 -10.12 19.76 -16.22
N ALA A 359 -10.44 19.21 -17.38
CA ALA A 359 -11.74 19.39 -18.02
C ALA A 359 -12.92 18.84 -17.19
N MET A 360 -12.67 17.85 -16.32
CA MET A 360 -13.70 17.26 -15.45
C MET A 360 -13.98 18.07 -14.18
N HIS A 361 -13.03 18.91 -13.72
CA HIS A 361 -13.06 19.47 -12.36
C HIS A 361 -13.07 21.00 -12.37
N ALA A 362 -14.00 21.59 -11.61
CA ALA A 362 -14.17 23.04 -11.57
C ALA A 362 -13.04 23.74 -10.80
N GLY A 363 -12.47 24.79 -11.39
CA GLY A 363 -11.44 25.62 -10.76
C GLY A 363 -10.04 25.00 -10.71
N VAL A 364 -9.80 23.93 -11.47
CA VAL A 364 -8.43 23.44 -11.71
C VAL A 364 -7.81 24.24 -12.85
N GLU A 365 -6.77 25.02 -12.52
CA GLU A 365 -5.99 25.77 -13.49
C GLU A 365 -4.75 24.99 -13.93
N ALA A 366 -4.26 25.27 -15.14
CA ALA A 366 -2.97 24.73 -15.59
C ALA A 366 -1.83 25.29 -14.74
N LEU A 367 -0.87 24.44 -14.38
CA LEU A 367 0.28 24.83 -13.57
C LEU A 367 1.17 25.81 -14.33
N ARG A 368 1.60 26.87 -13.66
CA ARG A 368 2.51 27.89 -14.21
C ARG A 368 3.84 27.83 -13.47
N PRO A 369 4.99 27.81 -14.16
CA PRO A 369 6.28 27.87 -13.49
C PRO A 369 6.45 29.19 -12.73
N ALA A 370 7.34 29.18 -11.73
CA ALA A 370 7.82 30.41 -11.12
C ALA A 370 8.46 31.33 -12.19
N PRO A 371 8.33 32.67 -12.06
CA PRO A 371 8.93 33.60 -13.02
C PRO A 371 10.44 33.36 -13.20
N GLY A 372 10.88 33.17 -14.45
CA GLY A 372 12.27 32.88 -14.80
C GLY A 372 12.61 31.39 -14.90
N ALA A 373 11.72 30.49 -14.46
CA ALA A 373 11.91 29.04 -14.54
C ALA A 373 11.17 28.41 -15.74
N GLU A 374 10.69 29.20 -16.71
CA GLU A 374 9.83 28.73 -17.80
C GLU A 374 10.52 27.69 -18.71
N ARG A 375 11.85 27.72 -18.78
CA ARG A 375 12.66 26.80 -19.59
C ARG A 375 13.40 25.74 -18.79
N ASP A 376 13.20 25.73 -17.47
CA ASP A 376 13.86 24.79 -16.59
C ASP A 376 13.17 23.42 -16.65
N GLY A 377 13.89 22.40 -16.22
CA GLY A 377 13.45 21.01 -16.29
C GLY A 377 13.86 20.34 -17.60
N THR A 378 14.10 19.03 -17.57
CA THR A 378 14.42 18.24 -18.76
C THR A 378 13.81 16.85 -18.63
N VAL A 379 13.36 16.30 -19.76
CA VAL A 379 12.90 14.93 -19.88
C VAL A 379 13.92 14.15 -20.70
N ARG A 380 14.23 12.93 -20.28
CA ARG A 380 15.01 11.97 -21.07
C ARG A 380 14.21 10.68 -21.17
N CYS A 381 14.07 10.12 -22.37
CA CYS A 381 13.33 8.89 -22.55
C CYS A 381 14.06 7.83 -23.38
N ALA A 382 13.73 6.57 -23.10
CA ALA A 382 14.31 5.42 -23.76
C ALA A 382 13.26 4.31 -24.00
N LEU A 383 13.23 3.75 -25.21
CA LEU A 383 12.54 2.49 -25.51
C LEU A 383 13.59 1.44 -25.87
N LEU A 384 13.65 0.35 -25.11
CA LEU A 384 14.68 -0.68 -25.20
C LEU A 384 14.10 -1.99 -25.75
N ARG A 385 14.97 -2.92 -26.17
CA ARG A 385 14.49 -4.22 -26.69
C ARG A 385 13.99 -5.11 -25.56
N THR A 386 14.74 -5.20 -24.45
CA THR A 386 14.46 -6.13 -23.36
C THR A 386 14.35 -5.45 -22.00
N HIS A 387 13.67 -6.09 -21.05
CA HIS A 387 13.59 -5.64 -19.66
C HIS A 387 14.97 -5.51 -18.98
N ALA A 388 15.89 -6.42 -19.31
CA ALA A 388 17.26 -6.38 -18.81
C ALA A 388 18.02 -5.13 -19.30
N GLU A 389 17.92 -4.82 -20.59
CA GLU A 389 18.50 -3.60 -21.17
C GLU A 389 17.90 -2.32 -20.56
N GLU A 390 16.59 -2.29 -20.31
CA GLU A 390 15.97 -1.16 -19.62
C GLU A 390 16.54 -0.99 -18.20
N THR A 391 16.64 -2.08 -17.46
CA THR A 391 17.17 -2.07 -16.08
C THR A 391 18.61 -1.58 -16.05
N ASP A 392 19.44 -2.01 -17.00
CA ASP A 392 20.81 -1.55 -17.13
C ASP A 392 20.89 -0.07 -17.53
N TRP A 393 20.06 0.39 -18.48
CA TRP A 393 20.02 1.79 -18.88
C TRP A 393 19.65 2.71 -17.71
N ILE A 394 18.68 2.31 -16.87
CA ILE A 394 18.32 3.05 -15.66
C ILE A 394 19.48 3.11 -14.69
N ALA A 395 20.09 1.96 -14.41
CA ALA A 395 21.15 1.87 -13.42
C ALA A 395 22.41 2.63 -13.88
N ASP A 396 22.74 2.60 -15.17
CA ASP A 396 23.82 3.38 -15.75
C ASP A 396 23.55 4.89 -15.74
N SER A 397 22.31 5.29 -16.03
CA SER A 397 21.88 6.69 -15.97
C SER A 397 21.99 7.25 -14.55
N ILE A 398 21.47 6.53 -13.56
CA ILE A 398 21.58 6.92 -12.15
C ILE A 398 23.03 6.95 -11.70
N ALA A 399 23.83 5.93 -12.04
CA ALA A 399 25.24 5.90 -11.68
C ALA A 399 26.04 7.03 -12.33
N HIS A 400 25.71 7.42 -13.56
CA HIS A 400 26.30 8.59 -14.20
C HIS A 400 25.95 9.88 -13.45
N LEU A 401 24.68 10.09 -13.08
CA LEU A 401 24.25 11.26 -12.32
C LEU A 401 24.96 11.36 -10.97
N VAL A 402 25.05 10.25 -10.24
CA VAL A 402 25.75 10.22 -8.94
C VAL A 402 27.24 10.51 -9.11
N ARG A 403 27.92 9.87 -10.07
CA ARG A 403 29.35 10.10 -10.35
C ARG A 403 29.66 11.52 -10.83
N THR A 404 28.69 12.21 -11.42
CA THR A 404 28.81 13.61 -11.87
C THR A 404 28.36 14.63 -10.82
N GLY A 405 28.03 14.18 -9.61
CA GLY A 405 27.82 15.04 -8.44
C GLY A 405 26.37 15.18 -7.97
N LYS A 406 25.43 14.38 -8.47
CA LYS A 406 24.08 14.31 -7.89
C LYS A 406 24.12 13.50 -6.60
N GLU A 407 23.55 14.06 -5.53
CA GLU A 407 23.39 13.33 -4.27
C GLU A 407 22.38 12.17 -4.46
N PRO A 408 22.71 10.92 -4.06
CA PRO A 408 21.79 9.79 -4.18
C PRO A 408 20.40 10.03 -3.55
N GLY A 409 20.36 10.74 -2.41
CA GLY A 409 19.12 11.09 -1.71
C GLY A 409 18.15 12.00 -2.50
N GLU A 410 18.65 12.66 -3.55
CA GLU A 410 17.85 13.50 -4.45
C GLU A 410 17.35 12.74 -5.69
N ILE A 411 17.50 11.41 -5.71
CA ILE A 411 17.06 10.54 -6.82
C ILE A 411 16.03 9.53 -6.31
N ALA A 412 14.92 9.39 -7.05
CA ALA A 412 13.96 8.33 -6.81
C ALA A 412 13.60 7.56 -8.08
N VAL A 413 13.36 6.25 -7.91
CA VAL A 413 12.82 5.35 -8.93
C VAL A 413 11.39 5.00 -8.55
N LEU A 414 10.45 5.37 -9.41
CA LEU A 414 9.01 5.23 -9.19
C LEU A 414 8.45 4.13 -10.09
N CYS A 415 8.25 2.93 -9.55
CA CYS A 415 7.65 1.82 -10.30
C CYS A 415 6.12 1.78 -10.11
N ARG A 416 5.38 1.20 -11.05
CA ARG A 416 3.93 0.99 -10.88
C ARG A 416 3.60 -0.06 -9.83
N THR A 417 4.42 -1.09 -9.70
CA THR A 417 4.30 -2.20 -8.73
C THR A 417 5.66 -2.49 -8.11
N ALA A 418 5.67 -3.24 -7.00
CA ALA A 418 6.91 -3.61 -6.30
C ALA A 418 7.69 -4.77 -6.96
N THR A 419 7.19 -5.33 -8.08
CA THR A 419 7.73 -6.54 -8.72
C THR A 419 9.19 -6.39 -9.11
N ASP A 420 9.57 -5.22 -9.66
CA ASP A 420 10.90 -5.00 -10.24
C ASP A 420 11.91 -4.43 -9.22
N PHE A 421 11.49 -4.22 -7.97
CA PHE A 421 12.34 -3.58 -6.95
C PHE A 421 13.64 -4.34 -6.70
N ALA A 422 13.57 -5.67 -6.62
CA ALA A 422 14.74 -6.50 -6.36
C ALA A 422 15.76 -6.44 -7.52
N GLU A 423 15.27 -6.41 -8.76
CA GLU A 423 16.12 -6.34 -9.97
C GLU A 423 16.77 -4.96 -10.10
N ILE A 424 16.00 -3.88 -9.89
CA ILE A 424 16.51 -2.50 -9.89
C ILE A 424 17.52 -2.29 -8.76
N GLN A 425 17.24 -2.78 -7.54
CA GLN A 425 18.19 -2.70 -6.43
C GLN A 425 19.49 -3.42 -6.77
N ALA A 426 19.41 -4.64 -7.31
CA ALA A 426 20.59 -5.42 -7.69
C ALA A 426 21.43 -4.69 -8.75
N ALA A 427 20.80 -4.13 -9.78
CA ALA A 427 21.47 -3.41 -10.86
C ALA A 427 22.17 -2.13 -10.39
N LEU A 428 21.57 -1.41 -9.44
CA LEU A 428 22.17 -0.21 -8.82
C LEU A 428 23.32 -0.56 -7.88
N VAL A 429 23.15 -1.60 -7.06
CA VAL A 429 24.21 -2.08 -6.16
C VAL A 429 25.42 -2.58 -6.95
N ALA A 430 25.21 -3.24 -8.09
CA ALA A 430 26.28 -3.67 -8.98
C ALA A 430 27.12 -2.50 -9.54
N ARG A 431 26.61 -1.27 -9.45
CA ARG A 431 27.27 -0.02 -9.86
C ARG A 431 27.71 0.83 -8.66
N ASP A 432 27.79 0.22 -7.47
CA ASP A 432 28.16 0.85 -6.19
C ASP A 432 27.24 2.02 -5.78
N ILE A 433 25.97 1.98 -6.18
CA ILE A 433 24.98 3.01 -5.82
C ILE A 433 24.21 2.58 -4.57
N PRO A 434 24.16 3.41 -3.51
CA PRO A 434 23.41 3.08 -2.30
C PRO A 434 21.91 3.24 -2.54
N VAL A 435 21.14 2.20 -2.22
CA VAL A 435 19.69 2.13 -2.48
C VAL A 435 18.92 1.81 -1.21
N GLU A 436 17.77 2.46 -1.05
CA GLU A 436 16.75 2.10 -0.07
C GLU A 436 15.45 1.73 -0.77
N VAL A 437 14.94 0.53 -0.49
CA VAL A 437 13.61 0.10 -0.93
C VAL A 437 12.58 0.53 0.10
N VAL A 438 11.65 1.39 -0.30
CA VAL A 438 10.70 2.01 0.62
C VAL A 438 9.40 1.21 0.64
N GLY A 439 9.09 0.71 1.83
CA GLY A 439 7.82 0.08 2.16
C GLY A 439 7.83 -1.44 2.21
N LEU A 440 7.01 -1.98 3.10
CA LEU A 440 6.78 -3.38 3.41
C LEU A 440 6.56 -4.25 2.18
N SER A 441 5.68 -3.86 1.25
CA SER A 441 5.46 -4.65 0.02
C SER A 441 6.76 -4.82 -0.77
N GLY A 442 7.54 -3.75 -0.90
CA GLY A 442 8.87 -3.79 -1.51
C GLY A 442 9.87 -4.64 -0.73
N LEU A 443 9.92 -4.48 0.60
CA LEU A 443 10.78 -5.27 1.48
C LEU A 443 10.49 -6.76 1.35
N LEU A 444 9.22 -7.17 1.24
CA LEU A 444 8.80 -8.57 1.12
C LEU A 444 9.26 -9.23 -0.19
N HIS A 445 9.57 -8.46 -1.22
CA HIS A 445 10.15 -8.97 -2.46
C HIS A 445 11.67 -9.16 -2.38
N LEU A 446 12.33 -8.59 -1.37
CA LEU A 446 13.77 -8.72 -1.22
C LEU A 446 14.16 -10.12 -0.74
N PRO A 447 15.23 -10.74 -1.29
CA PRO A 447 15.53 -12.15 -1.07
C PRO A 447 15.61 -12.54 0.41
N GLU A 448 16.30 -11.74 1.23
CA GLU A 448 16.50 -12.00 2.65
C GLU A 448 15.20 -11.96 3.47
N VAL A 449 14.30 -11.04 3.15
CA VAL A 449 13.00 -10.92 3.84
C VAL A 449 12.05 -12.00 3.34
N ALA A 450 12.02 -12.25 2.03
CA ALA A 450 11.19 -13.29 1.42
C ALA A 450 11.56 -14.69 1.95
N ASP A 451 12.84 -14.97 2.18
CA ASP A 451 13.29 -16.24 2.76
C ASP A 451 12.89 -16.38 4.22
N LEU A 452 13.02 -15.32 5.02
CA LEU A 452 12.54 -15.28 6.40
C LEU A 452 11.03 -15.52 6.48
N VAL A 453 10.24 -14.83 5.65
CA VAL A 453 8.79 -14.97 5.58
C VAL A 453 8.40 -16.36 5.09
N ALA A 454 9.09 -16.92 4.11
CA ALA A 454 8.83 -18.27 3.61
C ALA A 454 9.05 -19.34 4.71
N VAL A 455 10.09 -19.21 5.55
CA VAL A 455 10.24 -20.08 6.73
C VAL A 455 9.05 -19.91 7.67
N CYS A 456 8.67 -18.68 7.98
CA CYS A 456 7.55 -18.39 8.86
C CYS A 456 6.22 -18.98 8.36
N GLU A 457 5.95 -18.88 7.05
CA GLU A 457 4.77 -19.46 6.40
C GLU A 457 4.76 -20.99 6.53
N VAL A 458 5.88 -21.67 6.26
CA VAL A 458 6.00 -23.13 6.39
C VAL A 458 5.83 -23.60 7.85
N LEU A 459 6.23 -22.78 8.83
CA LEU A 459 6.02 -23.07 10.25
C LEU A 459 4.55 -22.99 10.64
N GLN A 460 3.79 -22.03 10.08
CA GLN A 460 2.39 -21.78 10.42
C GLN A 460 1.39 -22.60 9.61
N ASP A 461 1.70 -22.83 8.32
CA ASP A 461 0.84 -23.52 7.38
C ASP A 461 1.61 -24.67 6.70
N PRO A 462 1.35 -25.93 7.08
CA PRO A 462 1.93 -27.10 6.43
C PRO A 462 1.64 -27.16 4.91
N GLY A 463 0.55 -26.53 4.46
CA GLY A 463 0.15 -26.42 3.06
C GLY A 463 0.88 -25.33 2.26
N ALA A 464 1.80 -24.56 2.88
CA ALA A 464 2.60 -23.52 2.24
C ALA A 464 3.69 -24.08 1.29
N ASN A 465 3.26 -24.89 0.31
CA ASN A 465 4.11 -25.62 -0.61
C ASN A 465 4.99 -24.69 -1.47
N ALA A 466 4.46 -23.53 -1.89
CA ALA A 466 5.23 -22.57 -2.69
C ALA A 466 6.44 -22.03 -1.91
N SER A 467 6.20 -21.67 -0.65
CA SER A 467 7.22 -21.19 0.29
C SER A 467 8.24 -22.28 0.62
N LEU A 468 7.80 -23.53 0.83
CA LEU A 468 8.71 -24.66 1.03
C LEU A 468 9.56 -24.95 -0.21
N VAL A 469 8.99 -24.89 -1.41
CA VAL A 469 9.74 -25.07 -2.66
C VAL A 469 10.81 -23.99 -2.80
N ARG A 470 10.48 -22.72 -2.51
CA ARG A 470 11.45 -21.61 -2.48
C ARG A 470 12.63 -21.92 -1.56
N LEU A 471 12.37 -22.41 -0.35
CA LEU A 471 13.44 -22.77 0.59
C LEU A 471 14.29 -23.92 0.05
N LEU A 472 13.66 -25.00 -0.42
CA LEU A 472 14.35 -26.19 -0.91
C LEU A 472 15.21 -25.92 -2.16
N THR A 473 14.76 -25.01 -3.04
CA THR A 473 15.55 -24.57 -4.19
C THR A 473 16.58 -23.50 -3.83
N GLY A 474 16.42 -22.81 -2.70
CA GLY A 474 17.31 -21.74 -2.26
C GLY A 474 18.78 -22.15 -2.07
N PRO A 475 19.67 -21.16 -1.89
CA PRO A 475 21.14 -21.36 -1.88
C PRO A 475 21.63 -22.27 -0.75
N ARG A 476 20.86 -22.40 0.34
CA ARG A 476 21.19 -23.27 1.48
C ARG A 476 20.98 -24.76 1.18
N TRP A 477 19.86 -25.13 0.55
CA TRP A 477 19.44 -26.53 0.42
C TRP A 477 19.67 -27.09 -0.99
N ARG A 478 19.58 -26.27 -2.04
CA ARG A 478 20.01 -26.61 -3.42
C ARG A 478 19.47 -27.97 -3.90
N ILE A 479 18.20 -28.27 -3.63
CA ILE A 479 17.57 -29.54 -4.02
C ILE A 479 17.25 -29.55 -5.52
N GLY A 480 17.60 -30.64 -6.20
CA GLY A 480 17.37 -30.83 -7.64
C GLY A 480 15.90 -30.97 -8.03
N PRO A 481 15.49 -30.56 -9.25
CA PRO A 481 14.13 -30.77 -9.77
C PRO A 481 13.66 -32.23 -9.67
N ARG A 482 14.57 -33.19 -9.90
CA ARG A 482 14.32 -34.62 -9.75
C ARG A 482 13.85 -35.01 -8.35
N ASP A 483 14.58 -34.58 -7.32
CA ASP A 483 14.28 -34.94 -5.93
C ASP A 483 13.09 -34.13 -5.39
N LEU A 484 12.88 -32.90 -5.87
CA LEU A 484 11.64 -32.13 -5.63
C LEU A 484 10.40 -32.83 -6.20
N ALA A 485 10.48 -33.32 -7.44
CA ALA A 485 9.39 -34.07 -8.05
C ALA A 485 9.08 -35.38 -7.31
N LEU A 486 10.12 -36.04 -6.78
CA LEU A 486 9.96 -37.21 -5.90
C LEU A 486 9.26 -36.83 -4.59
N LEU A 487 9.64 -35.71 -3.95
CA LEU A 487 8.98 -35.22 -2.74
C LEU A 487 7.49 -34.94 -2.98
N GLY A 488 7.15 -34.30 -4.11
CA GLY A 488 5.75 -34.08 -4.50
C GLY A 488 4.98 -35.36 -4.80
N ARG A 489 5.64 -36.42 -5.32
CA ARG A 489 5.01 -37.75 -5.43
C ARG A 489 4.74 -38.35 -4.05
N ARG A 490 5.69 -38.26 -3.13
CA ARG A 490 5.54 -38.74 -1.75
C ARG A 490 4.38 -38.04 -1.03
N ALA A 491 4.28 -36.72 -1.15
CA ALA A 491 3.18 -35.94 -0.58
C ALA A 491 1.79 -36.41 -1.08
N ARG A 492 1.67 -36.74 -2.38
CA ARG A 492 0.43 -37.30 -2.93
C ARG A 492 0.09 -38.68 -2.40
N LEU A 493 1.08 -39.51 -2.10
CA LEU A 493 0.87 -40.84 -1.51
C LEU A 493 0.37 -40.77 -0.07
N LEU A 494 0.67 -39.68 0.64
CA LEU A 494 0.25 -39.47 2.03
C LEU A 494 -1.21 -39.00 2.16
N VAL A 495 -1.82 -38.48 1.08
CA VAL A 495 -3.24 -38.11 1.08
C VAL A 495 -4.07 -39.39 0.88
N PRO A 496 -4.93 -39.77 1.85
CA PRO A 496 -5.68 -41.02 1.77
C PRO A 496 -6.76 -40.93 0.68
N HIS A 497 -6.42 -41.25 -0.56
CA HIS A 497 -7.43 -41.54 -1.55
C HIS A 497 -8.11 -42.85 -1.11
N ALA A 498 -9.42 -42.82 -0.89
CA ALA A 498 -10.20 -44.03 -0.89
C ALA A 498 -9.87 -44.78 -2.19
N ARG A 499 -9.08 -45.86 -2.10
CA ARG A 499 -8.80 -46.76 -3.22
C ARG A 499 -10.13 -47.44 -3.58
N VAL A 500 -10.95 -46.78 -4.38
CA VAL A 500 -12.03 -47.43 -5.10
C VAL A 500 -11.35 -48.22 -6.21
N GLY A 501 -11.55 -49.54 -6.19
CA GLY A 501 -11.08 -50.44 -7.24
C GLY A 501 -11.53 -49.97 -8.62
N ASP A 502 -10.70 -50.31 -9.61
CA ASP A 502 -10.76 -49.90 -11.01
C ASP A 502 -12.12 -50.16 -11.70
N ASP A 503 -12.34 -49.42 -12.81
CA ASP A 503 -13.29 -49.65 -13.93
C ASP A 503 -14.57 -48.79 -14.10
N ASP A 504 -14.74 -47.61 -13.49
CA ASP A 504 -15.84 -46.70 -13.92
C ASP A 504 -15.46 -45.20 -13.96
N PRO A 505 -15.29 -44.60 -15.16
CA PRO A 505 -15.02 -43.18 -15.36
C PRO A 505 -16.11 -42.25 -14.79
N ASP A 506 -17.38 -42.67 -14.86
CA ASP A 506 -18.51 -41.85 -14.40
C ASP A 506 -18.57 -41.79 -12.87
N ARG A 507 -18.12 -42.84 -12.18
CA ARG A 507 -17.92 -42.82 -10.72
C ARG A 507 -16.72 -42.00 -10.27
N ARG A 508 -15.64 -41.92 -11.06
CA ARG A 508 -14.52 -41.00 -10.77
C ARG A 508 -14.95 -39.54 -10.90
N LEU A 509 -15.78 -39.24 -11.90
CA LEU A 509 -16.36 -37.91 -12.07
C LEU A 509 -17.39 -37.61 -10.96
N ALA A 510 -18.24 -38.58 -10.61
CA ALA A 510 -19.19 -38.43 -9.51
C ALA A 510 -18.51 -38.25 -8.15
N ALA A 511 -17.43 -38.98 -7.84
CA ALA A 511 -16.64 -38.80 -6.61
C ALA A 511 -15.77 -37.53 -6.61
N ALA A 512 -15.34 -37.05 -7.79
CA ALA A 512 -14.67 -35.75 -7.91
C ALA A 512 -15.67 -34.57 -7.75
N VAL A 513 -16.96 -34.82 -7.95
CA VAL A 513 -18.05 -33.82 -7.84
C VAL A 513 -18.77 -33.94 -6.47
N GLU A 514 -18.83 -35.13 -5.88
CA GLU A 514 -19.30 -35.38 -4.51
C GLU A 514 -18.17 -35.15 -3.50
N GLY A 515 -17.86 -33.88 -3.26
CA GLY A 515 -17.23 -33.42 -2.02
C GLY A 515 -15.84 -34.00 -1.74
N VAL A 516 -14.82 -33.44 -2.40
CA VAL A 516 -13.46 -33.45 -1.84
C VAL A 516 -13.54 -32.79 -0.47
N ASP A 517 -13.24 -33.53 0.60
CA ASP A 517 -13.10 -32.97 1.94
C ASP A 517 -12.03 -31.86 1.88
N PRO A 518 -12.35 -30.61 2.24
CA PRO A 518 -11.37 -29.52 2.29
C PRO A 518 -10.13 -29.81 3.16
N ALA A 519 -10.15 -30.86 3.99
CA ALA A 519 -9.03 -31.33 4.79
C ALA A 519 -7.98 -32.18 4.04
N GLU A 520 -8.26 -32.66 2.82
CA GLU A 520 -7.31 -33.47 2.03
C GLU A 520 -6.36 -32.59 1.18
N VAL A 521 -5.52 -31.80 1.85
CA VAL A 521 -4.54 -30.93 1.19
C VAL A 521 -3.21 -31.65 1.00
N ILE A 522 -2.65 -31.65 -0.21
CA ILE A 522 -1.30 -32.15 -0.47
C ILE A 522 -0.29 -31.25 0.26
N SER A 523 0.40 -31.80 1.26
CA SER A 523 1.41 -31.10 2.08
C SER A 523 2.81 -31.64 1.80
N LEU A 524 3.68 -30.81 1.24
CA LEU A 524 5.10 -31.13 1.07
C LEU A 524 5.83 -31.17 2.42
N ALA A 525 5.35 -30.40 3.42
CA ALA A 525 5.94 -30.38 4.76
C ALA A 525 5.76 -31.73 5.47
N ASP A 526 4.59 -32.36 5.33
CA ASP A 526 4.33 -33.68 5.91
C ASP A 526 5.19 -34.76 5.25
N ALA A 527 5.36 -34.69 3.92
CA ALA A 527 6.27 -35.56 3.19
C ALA A 527 7.72 -35.41 3.67
N LEU A 528 8.14 -34.18 3.98
CA LEU A 528 9.47 -33.90 4.51
C LEU A 528 9.67 -34.46 5.93
N ASP A 529 8.65 -34.37 6.78
CA ASP A 529 8.68 -34.90 8.16
C ASP A 529 8.91 -36.42 8.21
N THR A 530 8.51 -37.15 7.16
CA THR A 530 8.75 -38.61 7.05
C THR A 530 10.24 -38.99 6.97
N PHE A 531 11.14 -38.04 6.68
CA PHE A 531 12.59 -38.28 6.66
C PHE A 531 13.23 -38.26 8.06
N LEU A 532 12.51 -37.81 9.09
CA LEU A 532 12.97 -37.84 10.49
C LEU A 532 12.64 -39.14 11.21
N GLU A 533 11.70 -39.91 10.69
CA GLU A 533 11.26 -41.15 11.30
C GLU A 533 12.27 -42.25 10.91
N LEU A 534 13.17 -42.56 11.85
CA LEU A 534 14.03 -43.74 11.76
C LEU A 534 13.16 -45.01 11.78
N PRO A 535 13.61 -46.10 11.11
CA PRO A 535 12.85 -47.34 11.00
C PRO A 535 12.88 -48.08 12.34
N PHE A 536 12.04 -47.68 13.29
CA PHE A 536 11.73 -48.49 14.45
C PHE A 536 10.32 -49.05 14.29
N GLU A 537 10.30 -50.31 13.84
CA GLU A 537 9.28 -51.34 14.12
C GLU A 537 7.91 -51.28 13.44
N ALA A 538 7.65 -50.36 12.51
CA ALA A 538 6.50 -50.49 11.62
C ALA A 538 6.96 -50.87 10.20
N GLU A 539 6.54 -52.03 9.72
CA GLU A 539 6.59 -52.43 8.31
C GLU A 539 5.95 -51.34 7.44
N ARG A 540 6.73 -50.35 7.01
CA ARG A 540 6.29 -49.42 5.97
C ARG A 540 6.57 -50.06 4.63
N GLU A 541 5.55 -50.09 3.77
CA GLU A 541 5.75 -50.24 2.33
C GLU A 541 6.82 -49.21 1.93
N ASP A 542 7.98 -49.68 1.49
CA ASP A 542 8.97 -48.84 0.81
C ASP A 542 8.22 -48.14 -0.32
N ASP A 543 8.11 -46.81 -0.26
CA ASP A 543 7.41 -46.04 -1.31
C ASP A 543 8.14 -46.15 -2.65
N GLY A 544 9.31 -46.80 -2.68
CA GLY A 544 10.08 -47.15 -3.87
C GLY A 544 10.64 -45.92 -4.57
N LEU A 545 10.59 -44.75 -3.92
CA LEU A 545 10.99 -43.49 -4.52
C LEU A 545 12.52 -43.32 -4.46
N PRO A 546 13.21 -43.22 -5.62
CA PRO A 546 14.67 -43.25 -5.67
C PRO A 546 15.30 -41.87 -5.37
N PHE A 547 15.09 -41.33 -4.17
CA PHE A 547 15.75 -40.09 -3.72
C PHE A 547 17.28 -40.23 -3.69
N SER A 548 18.00 -39.18 -4.09
CA SER A 548 19.47 -39.15 -3.97
C SER A 548 19.93 -39.18 -2.50
N PRO A 549 21.13 -39.73 -2.17
CA PRO A 549 21.64 -39.74 -0.80
C PRO A 549 21.76 -38.34 -0.18
N ASP A 550 22.24 -37.38 -0.96
CA ASP A 550 22.38 -35.98 -0.52
C ASP A 550 21.02 -35.34 -0.23
N ALA A 551 20.01 -35.57 -1.08
CA ALA A 551 18.67 -35.05 -0.83
C ALA A 551 18.08 -35.62 0.45
N ARG A 552 18.26 -36.93 0.73
CA ARG A 552 17.79 -37.56 1.99
C ARG A 552 18.39 -36.88 3.21
N VAL A 553 19.71 -36.62 3.20
CA VAL A 553 20.40 -35.94 4.30
C VAL A 553 19.90 -34.51 4.49
N ARG A 554 19.75 -33.76 3.38
CA ARG A 554 19.29 -32.37 3.42
C ARG A 554 17.82 -32.26 3.86
N PHE A 555 16.95 -33.15 3.37
CA PHE A 555 15.55 -33.22 3.80
C PHE A 555 15.44 -33.54 5.28
N ALA A 556 16.19 -34.54 5.78
CA ALA A 556 16.19 -34.86 7.20
C ALA A 556 16.68 -33.69 8.06
N ARG A 557 17.72 -32.96 7.62
CA ARG A 557 18.20 -31.76 8.34
C ARG A 557 17.16 -30.64 8.36
N LEU A 558 16.58 -30.30 7.21
CA LEU A 558 15.56 -29.26 7.15
C LEU A 558 14.33 -29.62 7.99
N ALA A 559 13.87 -30.88 7.89
CA ALA A 559 12.77 -31.36 8.73
C ALA A 559 13.08 -31.20 10.22
N ALA A 560 14.31 -31.52 10.65
CA ALA A 560 14.72 -31.39 12.04
C ALA A 560 14.68 -29.93 12.50
N GLU A 561 15.21 -29.02 11.68
CA GLU A 561 15.18 -27.57 11.95
C GLU A 561 13.75 -27.04 12.04
N LEU A 562 12.87 -27.40 11.08
CA LEU A 562 11.47 -26.99 11.10
C LEU A 562 10.73 -27.55 12.31
N ARG A 563 10.97 -28.81 12.68
CA ARG A 563 10.36 -29.43 13.87
C ARG A 563 10.80 -28.74 15.17
N ASP A 564 12.05 -28.31 15.26
CA ASP A 564 12.54 -27.57 16.43
C ASP A 564 11.96 -26.15 16.48
N LEU A 565 11.95 -25.43 15.36
CA LEU A 565 11.34 -24.10 15.25
C LEU A 565 9.82 -24.12 15.53
N ARG A 566 9.12 -25.19 15.18
CA ARG A 566 7.69 -25.33 15.51
C ARG A 566 7.42 -25.35 17.02
N ARG A 567 8.38 -25.77 17.85
CA ARG A 567 8.24 -25.75 19.32
C ARG A 567 8.19 -24.35 19.90
N SER A 568 8.85 -23.39 19.23
CA SER A 568 8.85 -21.98 19.62
C SER A 568 7.63 -21.20 19.15
N LEU A 569 6.66 -21.79 18.43
CA LEU A 569 5.52 -21.02 17.88
C LEU A 569 4.61 -20.40 18.95
N SER A 570 4.73 -20.84 20.21
CA SER A 570 4.02 -20.25 21.35
C SER A 570 4.78 -19.09 22.00
N ASP A 571 6.02 -18.85 21.60
CA ASP A 571 6.85 -17.74 22.10
C ASP A 571 6.37 -16.41 21.49
N PRO A 572 6.72 -15.26 22.09
CA PRO A 572 6.48 -13.94 21.50
C PRO A 572 7.02 -13.82 20.07
N LEU A 573 6.31 -13.08 19.20
CA LEU A 573 6.65 -12.92 17.77
C LEU A 573 8.14 -12.64 17.54
N MET A 574 8.71 -11.67 18.26
CA MET A 574 10.11 -11.28 18.08
C MET A 574 11.08 -12.40 18.44
N ASP A 575 10.77 -13.20 19.47
CA ASP A 575 11.60 -14.35 19.86
C ASP A 575 11.56 -15.43 18.78
N VAL A 576 10.40 -15.65 18.16
CA VAL A 576 10.25 -16.57 17.01
C VAL A 576 11.08 -16.09 15.83
N LEU A 577 10.98 -14.81 15.45
CA LEU A 577 11.73 -14.23 14.33
C LEU A 577 13.25 -14.31 14.57
N HIS A 578 13.72 -13.91 15.74
CA HIS A 578 15.14 -14.01 16.09
C HIS A 578 15.63 -15.47 16.12
N ARG A 579 14.81 -16.41 16.59
CA ARG A 579 15.16 -17.83 16.56
C ARG A 579 15.23 -18.37 15.14
N VAL A 580 14.31 -17.97 14.26
CA VAL A 580 14.38 -18.32 12.82
C VAL A 580 15.66 -17.77 12.22
N LEU A 581 16.03 -16.52 12.48
CA LEU A 581 17.28 -15.92 12.00
C LEU A 581 18.52 -16.66 12.51
N ALA A 582 18.53 -17.03 13.79
CA ALA A 582 19.63 -17.77 14.40
C ALA A 582 19.78 -19.20 13.83
N VAL A 583 18.68 -19.95 13.67
CA VAL A 583 18.70 -21.33 13.12
C VAL A 583 19.03 -21.35 11.64
N THR A 584 18.54 -20.36 10.89
CA THR A 584 18.85 -20.24 9.46
C THR A 584 20.26 -19.74 9.18
N GLY A 585 20.85 -19.00 10.12
CA GLY A 585 22.16 -18.37 9.96
C GLY A 585 22.15 -17.18 9.00
N LEU A 586 20.98 -16.63 8.68
CA LEU A 586 20.82 -15.60 7.65
C LEU A 586 21.65 -14.34 7.94
N GLU A 587 21.68 -13.86 9.18
CA GLU A 587 22.47 -12.68 9.55
C GLU A 587 23.98 -12.86 9.32
N VAL A 588 24.49 -14.07 9.59
CA VAL A 588 25.89 -14.42 9.35
C VAL A 588 26.16 -14.45 7.85
N GLU A 589 25.24 -15.01 7.06
CA GLU A 589 25.37 -15.02 5.60
C GLU A 589 25.40 -13.60 5.00
N LEU A 590 24.51 -12.72 5.45
CA LEU A 590 24.47 -11.32 5.01
C LEU A 590 25.74 -10.56 5.41
N SER A 591 26.31 -10.85 6.58
CA SER A 591 27.54 -10.20 7.07
C SER A 591 28.80 -10.69 6.35
N ALA A 592 28.79 -11.92 5.83
CA ALA A 592 29.94 -12.54 5.16
C ALA A 592 29.99 -12.29 3.65
N SER A 593 28.94 -11.71 3.05
CA SER A 593 28.85 -11.47 1.60
C SER A 593 29.16 -10.00 1.27
N PRO A 594 30.23 -9.69 0.52
CA PRO A 594 30.53 -8.34 0.06
C PRO A 594 29.37 -7.71 -0.74
N HIS A 595 28.71 -8.52 -1.58
CA HIS A 595 27.53 -8.09 -2.33
C HIS A 595 26.34 -7.76 -1.42
N ALA A 596 26.14 -8.52 -0.34
CA ALA A 596 25.07 -8.24 0.62
C ALA A 596 25.35 -6.98 1.46
N LEU A 597 26.63 -6.73 1.78
CA LEU A 597 27.08 -5.51 2.44
C LEU A 597 26.90 -4.29 1.54
N ALA A 598 27.30 -4.38 0.27
CA ALA A 598 27.09 -3.32 -0.73
C ALA A 598 25.60 -3.03 -0.94
N ALA A 599 24.75 -4.08 -0.93
CA ALA A 599 23.30 -3.96 -1.01
C ALA A 599 22.62 -3.53 0.31
N ARG A 600 23.38 -3.30 1.39
CA ARG A 600 22.87 -2.94 2.72
C ARG A 600 21.76 -3.88 3.24
N ARG A 601 21.80 -5.16 2.85
CA ARG A 601 20.73 -6.15 3.15
C ARG A 601 20.48 -6.38 4.64
N ARG A 602 21.49 -6.15 5.48
CA ARG A 602 21.33 -6.23 6.94
C ARG A 602 20.42 -5.14 7.47
N GLU A 603 20.50 -3.93 6.92
CA GLU A 603 19.63 -2.82 7.30
C GLU A 603 18.21 -3.05 6.80
N THR A 604 18.06 -3.60 5.58
CA THR A 604 16.76 -4.08 5.08
C THR A 604 16.11 -5.05 6.06
N LEU A 605 16.87 -6.05 6.54
CA LEU A 605 16.38 -7.00 7.51
C LEU A 605 16.02 -6.31 8.85
N SER A 606 16.83 -5.36 9.30
CA SER A 606 16.53 -4.55 10.49
C SER A 606 15.22 -3.78 10.33
N ASN A 607 15.01 -3.11 9.19
CA ASN A 607 13.78 -2.37 8.89
C ASN A 607 12.56 -3.29 8.91
N PHE A 608 12.68 -4.52 8.42
CA PHE A 608 11.61 -5.52 8.52
C PHE A 608 11.34 -5.93 9.99
N LEU A 609 12.39 -6.13 10.79
CA LEU A 609 12.25 -6.44 12.22
C LEU A 609 11.65 -5.26 13.01
N ASP A 610 11.95 -4.02 12.65
CA ASP A 610 11.33 -2.83 13.25
C ASP A 610 9.83 -2.76 12.95
N ILE A 611 9.41 -3.14 11.73
CA ILE A 611 8.00 -3.29 11.37
C ILE A 611 7.35 -4.39 12.22
N ALA A 612 8.02 -5.54 12.37
CA ALA A 612 7.52 -6.64 13.21
C ALA A 612 7.43 -6.25 14.69
N ALA A 613 8.40 -5.48 15.21
CA ALA A 613 8.41 -4.98 16.58
C ALA A 613 7.31 -3.95 16.82
N SER A 614 7.12 -3.02 15.88
CA SER A 614 6.02 -2.05 15.91
C SER A 614 4.66 -2.75 15.87
N PHE A 615 4.52 -3.79 15.04
CA PHE A 615 3.33 -4.64 15.04
C PHE A 615 3.13 -5.31 16.41
N ALA A 616 4.18 -5.90 16.99
CA ALA A 616 4.10 -6.57 18.28
C ALA A 616 3.76 -5.64 19.44
N ALA A 617 4.24 -4.38 19.41
CA ALA A 617 3.96 -3.38 20.43
C ALA A 617 2.50 -2.90 20.43
N ASN A 618 1.87 -2.87 19.25
CA ASN A 618 0.49 -2.38 19.08
C ASN A 618 -0.56 -3.50 19.26
N GLU A 619 -0.15 -4.77 19.22
CA GLU A 619 -1.03 -5.94 19.23
C GLU A 619 -0.98 -6.67 20.58
N ALA A 620 -2.14 -6.85 21.25
CA ALA A 620 -2.17 -7.57 22.54
C ALA A 620 -1.85 -9.07 22.43
N GLN A 621 -2.04 -9.67 21.25
CA GLN A 621 -1.73 -11.07 20.97
C GLN A 621 -0.91 -11.18 19.67
N ALA A 622 0.30 -10.63 19.71
CA ALA A 622 1.26 -10.66 18.61
C ALA A 622 1.81 -12.09 18.37
N THR A 623 1.05 -12.89 17.63
CA THR A 623 1.47 -14.23 17.19
C THR A 623 2.00 -14.20 15.76
N LEU A 624 2.80 -15.22 15.39
CA LEU A 624 3.31 -15.34 14.02
C LEU A 624 2.19 -15.44 12.97
N LEU A 625 1.11 -16.16 13.28
CA LEU A 625 -0.06 -16.25 12.39
C LEU A 625 -0.67 -14.87 12.12
N ALA A 626 -0.80 -14.06 13.17
CA ALA A 626 -1.32 -12.70 13.11
C ALA A 626 -0.45 -11.82 12.22
N PHE A 627 0.87 -11.91 12.41
CA PHE A 627 1.83 -11.16 11.64
C PHE A 627 1.82 -11.56 10.15
N LEU A 628 1.76 -12.86 9.80
CA LEU A 628 1.63 -13.29 8.41
C LEU A 628 0.29 -12.86 7.77
N GLY A 629 -0.79 -12.80 8.56
CA GLY A 629 -2.05 -12.19 8.12
C GLY A 629 -1.91 -10.71 7.79
N PHE A 630 -1.19 -9.97 8.64
CA PHE A 630 -0.82 -8.57 8.41
C PHE A 630 0.03 -8.40 7.15
N LEU A 631 1.10 -9.19 6.96
CA LEU A 631 1.95 -9.14 5.77
C LEU A 631 1.17 -9.40 4.48
N ARG A 632 0.33 -10.45 4.45
CA ARG A 632 -0.52 -10.75 3.29
C ARG A 632 -1.48 -9.63 2.97
N THR A 633 -2.07 -9.02 4.00
CA THR A 633 -2.95 -7.87 3.83
C THR A 633 -2.18 -6.69 3.25
N ALA A 634 -0.95 -6.42 3.72
CA ALA A 634 -0.11 -5.35 3.22
C ALA A 634 0.39 -5.54 1.77
N VAL A 635 0.57 -6.79 1.31
CA VAL A 635 0.91 -7.09 -0.09
C VAL A 635 -0.32 -7.00 -0.99
N GLN A 636 -1.41 -7.65 -0.60
CA GLN A 636 -2.65 -7.69 -1.39
C GLN A 636 -3.29 -6.31 -1.49
N TYR A 637 -3.09 -5.52 -0.45
CA TYR A 637 -3.60 -4.20 -0.34
C TYR A 637 -2.47 -3.31 0.16
N GLU A 638 -1.97 -2.39 -0.66
CA GLU A 638 -1.22 -1.20 -0.20
C GLU A 638 -2.10 -0.29 0.72
N LYS A 639 -3.15 -0.85 1.37
CA LYS A 639 -4.15 -0.26 2.27
C LYS A 639 -3.49 0.27 3.55
N GLY A 640 -2.66 1.31 3.47
CA GLY A 640 -2.30 2.18 4.61
C GLY A 640 -1.67 1.52 5.85
N LEU A 641 -1.40 0.21 5.81
CA LEU A 641 -0.74 -0.55 6.87
C LEU A 641 0.73 -0.19 6.97
N ASP A 642 1.27 0.29 5.86
CA ASP A 642 2.65 0.62 5.68
C ASP A 642 2.78 2.09 5.27
N ASN A 643 2.94 2.92 6.30
CA ASN A 643 3.32 4.33 6.16
C ASN A 643 4.84 4.50 6.27
N ALA A 644 5.64 3.44 6.02
CA ALA A 644 7.08 3.58 5.97
C ALA A 644 7.44 4.55 4.84
N LEU A 645 7.85 5.73 5.25
CA LEU A 645 8.35 6.76 4.37
C LEU A 645 9.84 6.55 4.15
N PRO A 646 10.41 7.13 3.07
CA PRO A 646 11.84 7.04 2.85
C PRO A 646 12.60 7.57 4.06
N GLY A 647 13.64 6.84 4.48
CA GLY A 647 14.57 7.27 5.51
C GLY A 647 15.32 8.54 5.08
N GLY A 648 15.85 9.27 6.06
CA GLY A 648 16.66 10.48 5.83
C GLY A 648 18.07 10.21 5.32
N GLU A 649 18.42 8.95 5.06
CA GLU A 649 19.73 8.57 4.57
C GLU A 649 19.96 8.99 3.12
N ASN A 650 21.21 9.27 2.76
CA ASN A 650 21.60 9.68 1.41
C ASN A 650 21.67 8.48 0.46
N THR A 651 20.51 7.95 0.09
CA THR A 651 20.34 6.78 -0.78
C THR A 651 19.30 7.03 -1.86
N VAL A 652 19.47 6.38 -3.02
CA VAL A 652 18.44 6.37 -4.07
C VAL A 652 17.21 5.65 -3.51
N LYS A 653 16.05 6.28 -3.63
CA LYS A 653 14.79 5.70 -3.11
C LYS A 653 14.09 4.92 -4.20
N VAL A 654 13.80 3.65 -3.97
CA VAL A 654 12.97 2.82 -4.87
C VAL A 654 11.62 2.61 -4.21
N LEU A 655 10.55 3.06 -4.85
CA LEU A 655 9.21 3.06 -4.29
C LEU A 655 8.12 3.02 -5.37
N THR A 656 6.87 2.76 -4.98
CA THR A 656 5.75 2.77 -5.91
C THR A 656 5.31 4.19 -6.21
N ALA A 657 4.78 4.41 -7.42
CA ALA A 657 4.19 5.69 -7.81
C ALA A 657 3.16 6.21 -6.80
N HIS A 658 2.35 5.32 -6.21
CA HIS A 658 1.37 5.68 -5.17
C HIS A 658 2.03 6.27 -3.91
N LYS A 659 3.15 5.68 -3.47
CA LYS A 659 3.89 6.12 -2.28
C LYS A 659 4.70 7.39 -2.49
N SER A 660 4.87 7.81 -3.75
CA SER A 660 5.51 9.07 -4.07
C SER A 660 4.66 10.30 -3.75
N LYS A 661 3.34 10.12 -3.49
CA LYS A 661 2.44 11.23 -3.19
C LYS A 661 2.92 12.03 -1.98
N GLY A 662 2.91 13.36 -2.12
CA GLY A 662 3.43 14.29 -1.10
C GLY A 662 4.95 14.42 -1.06
N LEU A 663 5.70 13.54 -1.73
CA LEU A 663 7.16 13.58 -1.82
C LEU A 663 7.62 14.29 -3.10
N GLU A 664 8.91 14.60 -3.16
CA GLU A 664 9.58 15.27 -4.28
C GLU A 664 11.07 14.97 -4.26
N TRP A 665 11.67 14.89 -5.45
CA TRP A 665 13.11 14.64 -5.66
C TRP A 665 13.60 15.51 -6.80
N ASP A 666 14.90 15.79 -6.82
CA ASP A 666 15.48 16.53 -7.93
C ASP A 666 15.42 15.73 -9.24
N VAL A 667 15.70 14.42 -9.15
CA VAL A 667 15.63 13.47 -10.26
C VAL A 667 14.61 12.37 -9.97
N VAL A 668 13.74 12.10 -10.95
CA VAL A 668 12.79 10.99 -10.88
C VAL A 668 12.96 10.09 -12.10
N VAL A 669 13.05 8.79 -11.86
CA VAL A 669 13.12 7.74 -12.88
C VAL A 669 11.84 6.91 -12.85
N VAL A 670 11.24 6.68 -14.01
CA VAL A 670 9.97 5.94 -14.16
C VAL A 670 10.19 4.78 -15.13
N PRO A 671 10.57 3.59 -14.65
CA PRO A 671 10.66 2.38 -15.46
C PRO A 671 9.30 1.86 -15.91
N GLY A 672 9.32 0.96 -16.89
CA GLY A 672 8.20 0.08 -17.19
C GLY A 672 6.98 0.80 -17.76
N LEU A 673 7.19 1.89 -18.49
CA LEU A 673 6.17 2.61 -19.27
C LEU A 673 5.80 1.81 -20.53
N VAL A 674 5.27 0.62 -20.29
CA VAL A 674 4.93 -0.40 -21.29
C VAL A 674 3.42 -0.62 -21.28
N THR A 675 2.84 -0.85 -22.45
CA THR A 675 1.40 -1.11 -22.62
C THR A 675 0.92 -2.21 -21.66
N GLY A 676 -0.17 -1.95 -20.93
CA GLY A 676 -0.75 -2.86 -19.94
C GLY A 676 0.01 -2.96 -18.61
N SER A 677 1.15 -2.29 -18.46
CA SER A 677 1.88 -2.15 -17.19
C SER A 677 1.59 -0.80 -16.54
N PHE A 678 2.01 0.31 -17.18
CA PHE A 678 1.74 1.67 -16.70
C PHE A 678 1.44 2.60 -17.90
N PRO A 679 0.15 2.96 -18.15
CA PRO A 679 -1.03 2.67 -17.34
C PRO A 679 -1.40 1.17 -17.30
N SER A 680 -1.97 0.74 -16.17
CA SER A 680 -2.44 -0.64 -16.00
C SER A 680 -3.88 -0.81 -16.49
N ASP A 681 -4.12 -1.85 -17.30
CA ASP A 681 -5.47 -2.26 -17.71
C ASP A 681 -6.23 -3.01 -16.59
N ARG A 682 -5.55 -3.33 -15.47
CA ARG A 682 -6.16 -4.06 -14.36
C ARG A 682 -7.07 -3.12 -13.56
N GLY A 683 -8.33 -3.09 -13.97
CA GLY A 683 -9.39 -2.32 -13.34
C GLY A 683 -9.73 -2.73 -11.91
N ARG A 684 -10.47 -1.85 -11.22
CA ARG A 684 -11.12 -2.17 -9.95
C ARG A 684 -11.97 -3.44 -10.05
N GLU A 685 -12.07 -4.12 -8.91
CA GLU A 685 -12.94 -5.28 -8.76
C GLU A 685 -14.40 -4.88 -9.01
N LYS A 686 -15.10 -5.62 -9.87
CA LYS A 686 -16.48 -5.32 -10.28
C LYS A 686 -17.47 -5.93 -9.28
N TRP A 687 -18.41 -5.13 -8.77
CA TRP A 687 -19.44 -5.58 -7.84
C TRP A 687 -20.38 -6.67 -8.40
N THR A 688 -20.49 -6.74 -9.74
CA THR A 688 -21.25 -7.79 -10.45
C THR A 688 -20.58 -9.16 -10.45
N ALA A 689 -19.29 -9.23 -10.08
CA ALA A 689 -18.49 -10.45 -10.15
C ALA A 689 -17.72 -10.79 -8.85
N GLN A 690 -17.73 -9.88 -7.86
CA GLN A 690 -17.02 -10.02 -6.59
C GLN A 690 -17.97 -9.69 -5.44
N SER A 691 -18.25 -10.66 -4.57
CA SER A 691 -19.22 -10.53 -3.47
C SER A 691 -18.78 -9.55 -2.37
N LYS A 692 -17.47 -9.30 -2.26
CA LYS A 692 -16.89 -8.37 -1.29
C LYS A 692 -16.99 -6.88 -1.68
N VAL A 693 -17.39 -6.59 -2.92
CA VAL A 693 -17.48 -5.22 -3.45
C VAL A 693 -18.91 -4.72 -3.34
N LEU A 694 -19.08 -3.52 -2.78
CA LEU A 694 -20.36 -2.87 -2.61
C LEU A 694 -20.93 -2.43 -3.98
N PRO A 695 -22.21 -2.72 -4.29
CA PRO A 695 -22.86 -2.22 -5.50
C PRO A 695 -22.81 -0.69 -5.60
N HIS A 696 -22.48 -0.18 -6.78
CA HIS A 696 -22.19 1.26 -6.96
C HIS A 696 -23.40 2.15 -6.61
N GLY A 697 -24.62 1.73 -6.96
CA GLY A 697 -25.84 2.45 -6.59
C GLY A 697 -26.13 2.58 -5.09
N LEU A 698 -25.43 1.83 -4.21
CA LEU A 698 -25.52 2.01 -2.75
C LEU A 698 -24.44 2.94 -2.19
N ARG A 699 -23.42 3.28 -2.98
CA ARG A 699 -22.32 4.11 -2.51
C ARG A 699 -22.74 5.57 -2.49
N GLY A 700 -22.24 6.33 -1.51
CA GLY A 700 -22.51 7.77 -1.43
C GLY A 700 -21.79 8.63 -2.48
N ASP A 701 -21.02 8.03 -3.39
CA ASP A 701 -20.37 8.62 -4.56
C ASP A 701 -20.87 8.01 -5.89
N ALA A 702 -22.05 7.38 -5.87
CA ALA A 702 -22.64 6.66 -7.01
C ALA A 702 -22.67 7.47 -8.31
N ASP A 703 -22.93 8.79 -8.25
CA ASP A 703 -23.02 9.66 -9.43
C ASP A 703 -21.70 9.77 -10.22
N THR A 704 -20.57 9.42 -9.61
CA THR A 704 -19.25 9.43 -10.26
C THR A 704 -18.79 8.06 -10.75
N LEU A 705 -19.60 7.02 -10.52
CA LEU A 705 -19.23 5.63 -10.78
C LEU A 705 -20.06 5.04 -11.93
N PRO A 706 -19.45 4.23 -12.80
CA PRO A 706 -20.18 3.46 -13.79
C PRO A 706 -21.20 2.52 -13.14
N ASP A 707 -22.42 2.39 -13.65
CA ASP A 707 -23.38 1.38 -13.18
C ASP A 707 -24.07 0.64 -14.33
N VAL A 708 -24.77 -0.45 -14.01
CA VAL A 708 -25.45 -1.31 -14.98
C VAL A 708 -26.83 -0.74 -15.29
N GLU A 709 -27.00 -0.15 -16.48
CA GLU A 709 -28.28 0.42 -16.92
C GLU A 709 -29.33 -0.65 -17.28
N SER A 710 -28.89 -1.79 -17.83
CA SER A 710 -29.78 -2.90 -18.20
C SER A 710 -29.14 -4.28 -18.02
N TRP A 711 -29.95 -5.25 -17.57
CA TRP A 711 -29.53 -6.64 -17.36
C TRP A 711 -29.63 -7.48 -18.64
N ASP A 712 -28.92 -7.03 -19.68
CA ASP A 712 -28.76 -7.75 -20.94
C ASP A 712 -27.29 -7.70 -21.41
N SER A 713 -26.98 -8.36 -22.54
CA SER A 713 -25.62 -8.40 -23.07
C SER A 713 -25.08 -7.01 -23.46
N ARG A 714 -25.95 -6.07 -23.84
CA ARG A 714 -25.56 -4.70 -24.22
C ARG A 714 -25.24 -3.88 -22.97
N GLY A 715 -26.11 -3.93 -21.96
CA GLY A 715 -25.91 -3.21 -20.70
C GLY A 715 -24.64 -3.67 -19.96
N MET A 716 -24.38 -4.97 -19.90
CA MET A 716 -23.13 -5.49 -19.31
C MET A 716 -21.88 -5.07 -20.10
N LYS A 717 -21.97 -5.02 -21.43
CA LYS A 717 -20.86 -4.52 -22.26
C LYS A 717 -20.60 -3.03 -22.02
N ALA A 718 -21.66 -2.22 -21.95
CA ALA A 718 -21.54 -0.79 -21.65
C ALA A 718 -20.93 -0.54 -20.27
N PHE A 719 -21.37 -1.29 -19.26
CA PHE A 719 -20.78 -1.23 -17.91
C PHE A 719 -19.29 -1.60 -17.92
N HIS A 720 -18.89 -2.64 -18.67
CA HIS A 720 -17.48 -3.01 -18.78
C HIS A 720 -16.62 -1.95 -19.47
N GLU A 721 -17.14 -1.29 -20.51
CA GLU A 721 -16.43 -0.19 -21.18
C GLU A 721 -16.30 1.02 -20.25
N ALA A 722 -17.38 1.43 -19.60
CA ALA A 722 -17.35 2.55 -18.65
C ALA A 722 -16.42 2.28 -17.45
N MET A 723 -16.33 1.02 -16.97
CA MET A 723 -15.34 0.63 -15.96
C MET A 723 -13.90 0.73 -16.47
N LYS A 724 -13.65 0.47 -17.75
CA LYS A 724 -12.33 0.61 -18.37
C LYS A 724 -11.96 2.09 -18.51
N ASP A 725 -12.88 2.93 -18.96
CA ASP A 725 -12.68 4.38 -19.05
C ASP A 725 -12.42 5.01 -17.68
N HIS A 726 -13.16 4.56 -16.66
CA HIS A 726 -12.93 4.97 -15.28
C HIS A 726 -11.54 4.55 -14.79
N GLN A 727 -11.10 3.32 -15.08
CA GLN A 727 -9.76 2.87 -14.72
C GLN A 727 -8.66 3.67 -15.44
N HIS A 728 -8.84 3.96 -16.73
CA HIS A 728 -7.90 4.79 -17.49
C HIS A 728 -7.75 6.17 -16.85
N THR A 729 -8.87 6.78 -16.43
CA THR A 729 -8.90 8.04 -15.70
C THR A 729 -8.11 7.98 -14.39
N GLU A 730 -8.26 6.91 -13.61
CA GLU A 730 -7.52 6.70 -12.35
C GLU A 730 -6.01 6.52 -12.60
N GLU A 731 -5.61 5.78 -13.63
CA GLU A 731 -4.20 5.64 -14.01
C GLU A 731 -3.61 6.95 -14.53
N LEU A 732 -4.41 7.79 -15.20
CA LEU A 732 -4.00 9.13 -15.60
C LEU A 732 -3.71 10.03 -14.39
N ARG A 733 -4.51 9.95 -13.32
CA ARG A 733 -4.22 10.64 -12.04
C ARG A 733 -2.91 10.15 -11.43
N LEU A 734 -2.66 8.84 -11.44
CA LEU A 734 -1.40 8.26 -10.95
C LEU A 734 -0.21 8.71 -11.80
N GLY A 735 -0.35 8.74 -13.12
CA GLY A 735 0.63 9.29 -14.05
C GLY A 735 0.93 10.76 -13.72
N TYR A 736 -0.11 11.60 -13.59
CA TYR A 736 0.05 13.01 -13.22
C TYR A 736 0.78 13.20 -11.89
N VAL A 737 0.46 12.41 -10.85
CA VAL A 737 1.21 12.42 -9.59
C VAL A 737 2.68 12.09 -9.85
N THR A 738 2.96 11.02 -10.60
CA THR A 738 4.32 10.55 -10.92
C THR A 738 5.15 11.62 -11.64
N PHE A 739 4.62 12.21 -12.71
CA PHE A 739 5.33 13.18 -13.55
C PHE A 739 5.43 14.58 -12.94
N THR A 740 4.79 14.83 -11.80
CA THR A 740 4.92 16.08 -11.01
C THR A 740 5.81 15.94 -9.76
N ARG A 741 6.44 14.77 -9.58
CA ARG A 741 7.44 14.53 -8.53
C ARG A 741 8.82 15.15 -8.82
N PRO A 742 9.36 15.18 -10.06
CA PRO A 742 10.69 15.72 -10.32
C PRO A 742 10.76 17.24 -10.20
N ARG A 743 11.85 17.76 -9.62
CA ARG A 743 12.17 19.19 -9.65
C ARG A 743 12.90 19.59 -10.94
N SER A 744 13.90 18.81 -11.37
CA SER A 744 14.75 19.17 -12.52
C SER A 744 14.84 18.13 -13.64
N LEU A 745 14.81 16.83 -13.34
CA LEU A 745 14.99 15.80 -14.36
C LEU A 745 13.99 14.65 -14.22
N LEU A 746 13.33 14.32 -15.32
CA LEU A 746 12.50 13.12 -15.47
C LEU A 746 13.18 12.16 -16.46
N LEU A 747 13.44 10.93 -16.01
CA LEU A 747 13.87 9.81 -16.85
C LEU A 747 12.68 8.85 -16.99
N GLY A 748 12.26 8.52 -18.22
CA GLY A 748 11.19 7.56 -18.45
C GLY A 748 11.58 6.49 -19.46
N SER A 749 11.33 5.23 -19.15
CA SER A 749 11.72 4.14 -20.04
C SER A 749 10.66 3.06 -20.18
N GLY A 750 10.80 2.25 -21.22
CA GLY A 750 10.05 1.02 -21.42
C GLY A 750 10.81 0.02 -22.29
N HIS A 751 10.23 -1.16 -22.45
CA HIS A 751 10.82 -2.25 -23.22
C HIS A 751 9.77 -2.99 -24.05
N TYR A 752 10.19 -3.64 -25.14
CA TYR A 752 9.32 -4.53 -25.91
C TYR A 752 9.16 -5.91 -25.30
N TRP A 753 10.25 -6.49 -24.79
CA TRP A 753 10.28 -7.86 -24.27
C TRP A 753 10.47 -7.90 -22.75
N GLY A 754 9.39 -8.19 -22.03
CA GLY A 754 9.40 -8.46 -20.59
C GLY A 754 9.99 -9.83 -20.24
N PRO A 755 10.23 -10.14 -18.95
CA PRO A 755 11.00 -11.31 -18.53
C PRO A 755 10.37 -12.67 -18.90
N SER A 756 9.05 -12.75 -18.99
CA SER A 756 8.33 -14.03 -19.17
C SER A 756 7.27 -14.01 -20.28
N GLN A 757 7.12 -12.90 -21.00
CA GLN A 757 6.03 -12.74 -21.96
C GLN A 757 6.37 -13.37 -23.31
N LYS A 758 5.36 -13.98 -23.95
CA LYS A 758 5.52 -14.60 -25.28
C LYS A 758 5.28 -13.64 -26.44
N ARG A 759 4.61 -12.51 -26.19
CA ARG A 759 4.30 -11.49 -27.19
C ARG A 759 4.91 -10.16 -26.74
N PRO A 760 5.42 -9.33 -27.67
CA PRO A 760 5.99 -8.06 -27.31
C PRO A 760 4.87 -7.11 -26.86
N ARG A 761 5.23 -6.13 -26.04
CA ARG A 761 4.33 -5.05 -25.62
C ARG A 761 4.96 -3.74 -26.04
N GLY A 762 4.22 -2.91 -26.77
CA GLY A 762 4.71 -1.61 -27.23
C GLY A 762 4.85 -0.57 -26.10
N PRO A 763 5.45 0.59 -26.41
CA PRO A 763 5.51 1.73 -25.49
C PRO A 763 4.09 2.10 -25.02
N SER A 764 3.95 2.53 -23.77
CA SER A 764 2.66 3.00 -23.27
C SER A 764 2.34 4.41 -23.75
N ASP A 765 1.09 4.84 -23.60
CA ASP A 765 0.66 6.22 -23.89
C ASP A 765 1.50 7.26 -23.12
N PHE A 766 1.97 6.92 -21.91
CA PHE A 766 2.87 7.79 -21.15
C PHE A 766 4.25 7.88 -21.78
N LEU A 767 4.84 6.76 -22.22
CA LEU A 767 6.15 6.80 -22.88
C LEU A 767 6.08 7.55 -24.22
N LEU A 768 4.99 7.40 -24.96
CA LEU A 768 4.74 8.16 -26.18
C LEU A 768 4.60 9.66 -25.89
N ALA A 769 3.88 10.05 -24.84
CA ALA A 769 3.80 11.46 -24.42
C ALA A 769 5.19 12.04 -24.06
N LEU A 770 6.04 11.25 -23.39
CA LEU A 770 7.43 11.63 -23.10
C LEU A 770 8.25 11.79 -24.40
N TYR A 771 8.09 10.87 -25.35
CA TYR A 771 8.74 10.92 -26.66
C TYR A 771 8.34 12.18 -27.44
N GLU A 772 7.04 12.46 -27.55
CA GLU A 772 6.52 13.64 -28.26
C GLU A 772 7.02 14.94 -27.62
N HIS A 773 7.05 15.00 -26.28
CA HIS A 773 7.58 16.13 -25.54
C HIS A 773 9.09 16.34 -25.78
N CYS A 774 9.87 15.26 -25.83
CA CYS A 774 11.29 15.34 -26.17
C CYS A 774 11.49 15.77 -27.64
N ALA A 775 10.71 15.22 -28.57
CA ALA A 775 10.74 15.57 -29.99
C ALA A 775 10.37 17.05 -30.25
N ALA A 776 9.53 17.64 -29.40
CA ALA A 776 9.22 19.07 -29.40
C ALA A 776 10.36 19.97 -28.89
N GLY A 777 11.50 19.40 -28.45
CA GLY A 777 12.69 20.13 -28.02
C GLY A 777 12.75 20.41 -26.52
N HIS A 778 11.92 19.73 -25.72
CA HIS A 778 11.89 19.87 -24.26
C HIS A 778 12.68 18.76 -23.53
N GLY A 779 13.39 17.91 -24.27
CA GLY A 779 14.11 16.77 -23.72
C GLY A 779 15.06 16.09 -24.72
N GLU A 780 15.48 14.87 -24.38
CA GLU A 780 16.36 14.03 -25.18
C GLU A 780 15.77 12.62 -25.32
N ILE A 781 15.75 12.09 -26.54
CA ILE A 781 15.43 10.68 -26.81
C ILE A 781 16.78 9.95 -26.87
N GLU A 782 17.13 9.23 -25.80
CA GLU A 782 18.44 8.58 -25.70
C GLU A 782 18.51 7.28 -26.50
N ALA A 783 17.42 6.53 -26.50
CA ALA A 783 17.29 5.29 -27.24
C ALA A 783 15.84 5.10 -27.69
N TRP A 784 15.64 4.60 -28.90
CA TRP A 784 14.33 4.19 -29.37
C TRP A 784 14.48 2.96 -30.25
N ALA A 785 14.33 1.79 -29.64
CA ALA A 785 14.43 0.52 -30.32
C ALA A 785 13.29 0.35 -31.34
N ASP A 786 13.60 -0.24 -32.50
CA ASP A 786 12.55 -0.62 -33.45
C ASP A 786 11.66 -1.74 -32.87
N GLU A 787 10.41 -1.78 -33.32
CA GLU A 787 9.46 -2.83 -32.97
C GLU A 787 10.00 -4.21 -33.41
N PRO A 788 9.93 -5.25 -32.55
CA PRO A 788 10.28 -6.61 -32.93
C PRO A 788 9.45 -7.09 -34.14
N GLU A 789 10.08 -7.87 -35.02
CA GLU A 789 9.38 -8.47 -36.17
C GLU A 789 8.30 -9.46 -35.71
N GLU A 790 7.27 -9.71 -36.53
CA GLU A 790 6.13 -10.57 -36.15
C GLU A 790 6.53 -12.01 -35.75
N ASP A 791 7.64 -12.50 -36.27
CA ASP A 791 8.21 -13.83 -36.00
C ASP A 791 9.38 -13.82 -34.99
N GLU A 792 9.75 -12.64 -34.47
CA GLU A 792 10.78 -12.53 -33.43
C GLU A 792 10.25 -13.10 -32.11
N GLU A 793 11.03 -13.99 -31.50
CA GLU A 793 10.70 -14.55 -30.19
C GLU A 793 11.43 -13.80 -29.07
N ASN A 794 10.82 -13.74 -27.89
CA ASN A 794 11.41 -13.10 -26.73
C ASN A 794 12.78 -13.75 -26.39
N PRO A 795 13.90 -13.00 -26.49
CA PRO A 795 15.23 -13.53 -26.22
C PRO A 795 15.38 -14.05 -24.77
N ALA A 796 14.67 -13.45 -23.81
CA ALA A 796 14.71 -13.85 -22.41
C ALA A 796 14.13 -15.27 -22.18
N LEU A 797 13.21 -15.73 -23.03
CA LEU A 797 12.66 -17.10 -22.92
C LEU A 797 13.69 -18.16 -23.33
N HIS A 798 14.61 -17.82 -24.22
CA HIS A 798 15.70 -18.71 -24.65
C HIS A 798 16.86 -18.72 -23.64
N GLU A 799 17.16 -17.57 -23.02
CA GLU A 799 18.11 -17.51 -21.89
C GLU A 799 17.59 -18.30 -20.67
N ALA A 800 16.29 -18.27 -20.40
CA ALA A 800 15.67 -19.11 -19.38
C ALA A 800 15.67 -20.62 -19.72
N ALA A 801 15.72 -20.96 -21.01
CA ALA A 801 15.77 -22.33 -21.51
C ALA A 801 17.20 -22.87 -21.70
N ALA A 802 18.23 -22.03 -21.59
CA ALA A 802 19.61 -22.50 -21.51
C ALA A 802 19.76 -23.45 -20.31
N ASP A 803 20.50 -24.54 -20.47
CA ASP A 803 20.82 -25.47 -19.37
C ASP A 803 21.63 -24.71 -18.30
N HIS A 804 20.93 -24.07 -17.36
CA HIS A 804 21.54 -23.49 -16.18
C HIS A 804 22.07 -24.64 -15.34
N ALA A 805 23.36 -24.58 -14.99
CA ALA A 805 23.96 -25.56 -14.11
C ALA A 805 23.20 -25.56 -12.78
N TRP A 806 22.40 -26.59 -12.54
CA TRP A 806 21.71 -26.78 -11.27
C TRP A 806 22.40 -27.89 -10.46
N PRO A 807 22.71 -27.63 -9.18
CA PRO A 807 22.50 -26.36 -8.49
C PRO A 807 23.54 -25.29 -8.88
N LEU A 808 23.14 -24.01 -8.93
CA LEU A 808 24.00 -22.89 -9.34
C LEU A 808 25.39 -22.97 -8.69
N PRO A 809 26.50 -22.88 -9.44
CA PRO A 809 27.84 -22.95 -8.86
C PRO A 809 28.00 -21.89 -7.77
N LEU A 810 28.75 -22.24 -6.72
CA LEU A 810 29.04 -21.29 -5.65
C LEU A 810 29.98 -20.22 -6.21
N ASP A 811 29.78 -18.97 -5.82
CA ASP A 811 30.78 -17.93 -6.02
C ASP A 811 32.03 -18.32 -5.22
N ASP A 812 33.11 -18.61 -5.93
CA ASP A 812 34.37 -19.07 -5.35
C ASP A 812 34.99 -18.02 -4.40
N ALA A 813 34.85 -16.73 -4.71
CA ALA A 813 35.36 -15.65 -3.87
C ALA A 813 34.55 -15.53 -2.57
N ALA A 814 33.22 -15.54 -2.68
CA ALA A 814 32.35 -15.52 -1.50
C ALA A 814 32.55 -16.79 -0.64
N LEU A 815 32.72 -17.96 -1.26
CA LEU A 815 32.98 -19.22 -0.56
C LEU A 815 34.33 -19.19 0.16
N ALA A 816 35.38 -18.69 -0.47
CA ALA A 816 36.70 -18.54 0.14
C ALA A 816 36.65 -17.59 1.35
N LEU A 817 35.98 -16.44 1.23
CA LEU A 817 35.78 -15.49 2.34
C LEU A 817 35.02 -16.12 3.51
N ARG A 818 33.94 -16.86 3.23
CA ARG A 818 33.16 -17.59 4.25
C ARG A 818 34.02 -18.63 4.97
N ARG A 819 34.85 -19.37 4.24
CA ARG A 819 35.79 -20.36 4.83
C ARG A 819 36.84 -19.68 5.70
N ALA A 820 37.44 -18.60 5.24
CA ALA A 820 38.42 -17.83 6.01
C ALA A 820 37.81 -17.22 7.29
N ALA A 821 36.58 -16.70 7.21
CA ALA A 821 35.83 -16.23 8.36
C ALA A 821 35.55 -17.37 9.36
N ALA A 822 35.12 -18.54 8.87
CA ALA A 822 34.88 -19.72 9.70
C ALA A 822 36.18 -20.20 10.39
N GLU A 823 37.29 -20.28 9.67
CA GLU A 823 38.61 -20.62 10.24
C GLU A 823 39.03 -19.62 11.32
N THR A 824 38.80 -18.33 11.10
CA THR A 824 39.09 -17.27 12.09
C THR A 824 38.27 -17.44 13.37
N VAL A 825 36.98 -17.75 13.24
CA VAL A 825 36.08 -18.00 14.37
C VAL A 825 36.49 -19.28 15.11
N LEU A 826 36.75 -20.38 14.40
CA LEU A 826 37.21 -21.64 14.99
C LEU A 826 38.53 -21.45 15.75
N ALA A 827 39.50 -20.76 15.16
CA ALA A 827 40.76 -20.44 15.81
C ALA A 827 40.60 -19.51 17.03
N HIS A 828 39.58 -18.65 17.05
CA HIS A 828 39.25 -17.85 18.23
C HIS A 828 38.60 -18.71 19.32
N LEU A 829 37.65 -19.59 18.96
CA LEU A 829 36.99 -20.51 19.91
C LEU A 829 37.97 -21.50 20.53
N GLU A 830 38.92 -22.04 19.74
CA GLU A 830 39.99 -22.90 20.24
C GLU A 830 40.92 -22.17 21.21
N ARG A 831 41.25 -20.91 20.92
CA ARG A 831 42.02 -20.04 21.84
C ARG A 831 41.24 -19.75 23.13
N ALA A 832 39.96 -19.37 23.03
CA ALA A 832 39.11 -19.12 24.18
C ALA A 832 38.92 -20.37 25.06
N ALA A 833 38.77 -21.54 24.44
CA ALA A 833 38.65 -22.82 25.15
C ALA A 833 39.96 -23.23 25.84
N SER A 834 41.11 -22.96 25.21
CA SER A 834 42.43 -23.21 25.81
C SER A 834 42.78 -22.23 26.94
N ASP A 835 42.41 -20.96 26.80
CA ASP A 835 42.56 -19.95 27.85
C ASP A 835 41.64 -20.27 29.06
N ALA A 836 40.40 -20.69 28.83
CA ALA A 836 39.49 -21.14 29.89
C ALA A 836 39.98 -22.40 30.63
N ALA A 837 40.70 -23.30 29.94
CA ALA A 837 41.32 -24.47 30.55
C ALA A 837 42.61 -24.13 31.35
N SER A 838 43.21 -22.95 31.11
CA SER A 838 44.45 -22.50 31.75
C SER A 838 44.25 -21.70 33.05
N HIS A 839 43.00 -21.40 33.42
CA HIS A 839 42.63 -20.80 34.71
C HIS A 839 41.67 -21.72 35.48
N PRO A 840 42.18 -22.60 36.37
CA PRO A 840 41.32 -23.23 37.36
C PRO A 840 40.81 -22.13 38.31
N ALA A 841 39.50 -22.11 38.56
CA ALA A 841 38.89 -21.21 39.53
C ALA A 841 39.58 -21.35 40.91
N PRO A 842 39.80 -20.24 41.65
CA PRO A 842 40.28 -20.30 43.03
C PRO A 842 39.27 -20.95 43.98
#